data_AF-A0A537SJJ1-F1
#
_entry.id   AF-A0A537SJJ1-F1
#
_cell.length_a   1.000
_cell.length_b   1.000
_cell.length_c   1.000
_cell.angle_alpha   90.00
_cell.angle_beta   90.00
_cell.angle_gamma   90.00
#
_symmetry.space_group_name_H-M   'P 1'
#
loop_
_entity.id
_entity.type
_entity.pdbx_description
1 polymer ?
#
loop_
_entity_poly.entity_id
_entity_poly.type
_entity_poly.pdbx_seq_one_letter_code
_entity_poly.pdbx_strand_id
1 'polypeptide(L)'
;LKEKNGEFKKSVFGVVLAGCPLEEKISEMNLVEASGHTIGALAIVAIDNPMCAATGHRICNDCMKACIYQKQAPVDIPQVETRILKEVLALPWGFEIYGLLTRWNPLDLRRPLPKPATGHKVLVVGLGPAGFTLAHHLINDGHTVVAVDGLKIEPLEPDISGVGGGGARTSFRPIRHAAALRESLDARVMAGFGGVAEYGITVRWDKNFLKLVRLLLERRNEFAMFGGVRFGGTLTIESAFALGFDHIAFCAGAGRPTIVPMKNGLAAGVRQASDFLMALQLTGAAKAESLANLQVRLPVVVIGGGLTAIDTATEALAYYPLQVEKFLSRYETLVAERGETAVRADWTAQEAETASEFLHHARQLRAERGLATRERRKPRLAELIGRWGGATIVYRRRLIDSPSYTLNHEEVAKALEEGIAFAEQLTPQEVLLDEFGCARALRLSQADPTAPPREIILRTRTILVAAGTQPNTVLAREEPQHVRIDGKHFQAVDENGRNVTPERITKPAAAHVLMNVRADGRAISFFGDLHPSFAGNVVKAMASAKQGYPVVSRMLARQPASEISPGALIARLNEELRAVVHAVNRLTPAIVEVVVRAPMAVRAFRPGQFYRLQNYEMLSRDADGTRLAKEGLALTGAAIDREHGLLSTIVLEMGGSSDLCAQLAPGEPVILMGPTGHPTETPGGESVLLIGGGLGNAVLFSIGQTLRANGSRVLYFAGYKRAVDRYKVEEIERAADAIVWCCDEAPGFRAERAQDKAFVGDIVTALDAYASGALGKAPIPLGEIDRVIAIGSDGMMAAVSRARQGMLGQHFKPGHKAIASINSPMQCMMKEICAQCLQVHRDPASGVESVVFSCFNQDQDLDRVDFDNLRARLSQNGVQEKLTRLWIDRSLRHLGLRQAAE
;
A
#
# COMPACT_ATOMS: atom_id res chain seq x y z
N LEU A 1 -39.43 -8.89 5.82
CA LEU A 1 -38.31 -8.13 6.44
C LEU A 1 -38.59 -6.65 6.65
N LYS A 2 -39.80 -6.18 6.35
CA LYS A 2 -40.23 -4.81 6.65
C LYS A 2 -41.24 -4.80 7.80
N GLU A 3 -41.27 -3.70 8.54
CA GLU A 3 -42.33 -3.35 9.47
C GLU A 3 -43.60 -2.91 8.71
N LYS A 4 -44.73 -2.77 9.41
CA LYS A 4 -46.00 -2.36 8.79
C LYS A 4 -45.92 -0.97 8.13
N ASN A 5 -45.03 -0.11 8.60
CA ASN A 5 -44.76 1.22 8.04
C ASN A 5 -43.83 1.18 6.80
N GLY A 6 -43.37 0.00 6.36
CA GLY A 6 -42.51 -0.17 5.19
C GLY A 6 -40.99 -0.08 5.47
N GLU A 7 -40.58 0.28 6.69
CA GLU A 7 -39.17 0.33 7.09
C GLU A 7 -38.59 -1.08 7.27
N PHE A 8 -37.28 -1.25 7.05
CA PHE A 8 -36.63 -2.53 7.33
C PHE A 8 -36.56 -2.81 8.83
N LYS A 9 -36.80 -4.07 9.21
CA LYS A 9 -36.65 -4.53 10.59
C LYS A 9 -35.21 -4.33 11.08
N LYS A 10 -35.04 -4.14 12.38
CA LYS A 10 -33.73 -4.11 13.03
C LYS A 10 -33.50 -5.37 13.87
N SER A 11 -32.25 -5.81 13.96
CA SER A 11 -31.84 -6.86 14.89
C SER A 11 -31.94 -6.38 16.34
N VAL A 12 -31.79 -7.31 17.30
CA VAL A 12 -31.67 -6.99 18.74
C VAL A 12 -30.49 -6.07 19.06
N PHE A 13 -29.50 -5.99 18.17
CA PHE A 13 -28.34 -5.10 18.25
C PHE A 13 -28.53 -3.80 17.47
N GLY A 14 -29.72 -3.53 16.95
CA GLY A 14 -30.05 -2.31 16.19
C GLY A 14 -29.56 -2.30 14.74
N VAL A 15 -29.07 -3.43 14.20
CA VAL A 15 -28.57 -3.54 12.82
C VAL A 15 -29.77 -3.66 11.86
N VAL A 16 -29.81 -2.85 10.81
CA VAL A 16 -30.86 -2.89 9.79
C VAL A 16 -30.77 -4.18 8.96
N LEU A 17 -31.86 -4.94 8.89
CA LEU A 17 -31.94 -6.23 8.19
C LEU A 17 -32.50 -6.08 6.78
N ALA A 18 -31.72 -5.45 5.88
CA ALA A 18 -32.12 -5.18 4.49
C ALA A 18 -31.99 -6.41 3.54
N GLY A 19 -31.37 -7.50 4.00
CA GLY A 19 -31.06 -8.67 3.19
C GLY A 19 -29.89 -8.44 2.22
N CYS A 20 -29.77 -9.27 1.18
CA CYS A 20 -28.67 -9.20 0.21
C CYS A 20 -28.59 -7.80 -0.44
N PRO A 21 -27.46 -7.05 -0.30
CA PRO A 21 -27.27 -5.74 -0.93
C PRO A 21 -27.32 -5.77 -2.46
N LEU A 22 -26.94 -6.90 -3.07
CA LEU A 22 -27.01 -7.12 -4.51
C LEU A 22 -28.43 -7.46 -4.98
N GLU A 23 -29.41 -7.63 -4.09
CA GLU A 23 -30.76 -8.09 -4.44
C GLU A 23 -30.78 -9.41 -5.22
N GLU A 24 -29.87 -10.30 -4.86
CA GLU A 24 -29.76 -11.61 -5.47
C GLU A 24 -31.04 -12.45 -5.26
N LYS A 25 -31.42 -13.20 -6.31
CA LYS A 25 -32.58 -14.10 -6.36
C LYS A 25 -32.33 -15.39 -5.56
N ILE A 26 -32.15 -15.24 -4.25
CA ILE A 26 -31.73 -16.31 -3.34
C ILE A 26 -32.74 -17.46 -3.30
N SER A 27 -34.05 -17.17 -3.29
CA SER A 27 -35.09 -18.20 -3.21
C SER A 27 -35.11 -19.06 -4.47
N GLU A 28 -35.04 -18.42 -5.63
CA GLU A 28 -35.00 -19.06 -6.94
C GLU A 28 -33.71 -19.87 -7.11
N MET A 29 -32.56 -19.28 -6.74
CA MET A 29 -31.27 -19.97 -6.72
C MET A 29 -31.35 -21.24 -5.87
N ASN A 30 -31.80 -21.14 -4.62
CA ASN A 30 -31.90 -22.27 -3.70
C ASN A 30 -32.86 -23.35 -4.20
N LEU A 31 -34.00 -22.97 -4.76
CA LEU A 31 -34.99 -23.91 -5.30
C LEU A 31 -34.42 -24.73 -6.47
N VAL A 32 -33.75 -24.04 -7.39
CA VAL A 32 -33.15 -24.65 -8.59
C VAL A 32 -31.96 -25.53 -8.21
N GLU A 33 -31.14 -25.10 -7.26
CA GLU A 33 -30.04 -25.89 -6.72
C GLU A 33 -30.54 -27.14 -6.00
N ALA A 34 -31.56 -27.01 -5.14
CA ALA A 34 -32.17 -28.14 -4.44
C ALA A 34 -32.81 -29.16 -5.40
N SER A 35 -33.16 -28.74 -6.62
CA SER A 35 -33.67 -29.60 -7.69
C SER A 35 -32.56 -30.26 -8.53
N GLY A 36 -31.29 -30.03 -8.21
CA GLY A 36 -30.13 -30.62 -8.89
C GLY A 36 -29.70 -29.89 -10.18
N HIS A 37 -30.14 -28.65 -10.39
CA HIS A 37 -29.85 -27.88 -11.60
C HIS A 37 -28.77 -26.82 -11.38
N THR A 38 -27.57 -27.22 -10.98
CA THR A 38 -26.48 -26.32 -10.55
C THR A 38 -26.09 -25.25 -11.57
N ILE A 39 -26.00 -25.56 -12.87
CA ILE A 39 -25.71 -24.55 -13.91
C ILE A 39 -26.84 -23.51 -13.97
N GLY A 40 -28.10 -23.95 -13.84
CA GLY A 40 -29.26 -23.07 -13.76
C GLY A 40 -29.22 -22.18 -12.53
N ALA A 41 -28.81 -22.72 -11.38
CA ALA A 41 -28.64 -21.95 -10.15
C ALA A 41 -27.54 -20.88 -10.33
N LEU A 42 -26.39 -21.21 -10.92
CA LEU A 42 -25.35 -20.22 -11.23
C LEU A 42 -25.84 -19.16 -12.23
N ALA A 43 -26.62 -19.55 -13.24
CA ALA A 43 -27.22 -18.60 -14.17
C ALA A 43 -28.13 -17.60 -13.44
N ILE A 44 -28.89 -18.04 -12.43
CA ILE A 44 -29.70 -17.15 -11.58
C ILE A 44 -28.83 -16.21 -10.75
N VAL A 45 -27.77 -16.72 -10.10
CA VAL A 45 -26.79 -15.91 -9.35
C VAL A 45 -26.22 -14.81 -10.25
N ALA A 46 -25.78 -15.16 -11.45
CA ALA A 46 -25.10 -14.26 -12.37
C ALA A 46 -25.97 -13.09 -12.89
N ILE A 47 -27.30 -13.16 -12.74
CA ILE A 47 -28.20 -12.03 -13.07
C ILE A 47 -27.87 -10.81 -12.21
N ASP A 48 -27.72 -11.03 -10.91
CA ASP A 48 -27.53 -9.97 -9.92
C ASP A 48 -26.08 -9.84 -9.46
N ASN A 49 -25.34 -10.95 -9.52
CA ASN A 49 -23.97 -11.08 -9.04
C ASN A 49 -23.09 -11.85 -10.05
N PRO A 50 -22.81 -11.27 -11.24
CA PRO A 50 -21.96 -11.91 -12.23
C PRO A 50 -20.52 -12.14 -11.73
N MET A 51 -20.11 -11.43 -10.69
CA MET A 51 -18.81 -11.56 -10.02
C MET A 51 -18.90 -12.37 -8.71
N CYS A 52 -19.81 -13.35 -8.63
CA CYS A 52 -20.07 -14.14 -7.41
C CYS A 52 -18.85 -14.87 -6.85
N ALA A 53 -17.80 -15.08 -7.67
CA ALA A 53 -16.52 -15.55 -7.15
C ALA A 53 -15.95 -14.66 -6.04
N ALA A 54 -16.27 -13.36 -6.03
CA ALA A 54 -15.84 -12.39 -5.02
C ALA A 54 -16.72 -12.34 -3.75
N THR A 55 -17.82 -13.09 -3.69
CA THR A 55 -18.78 -13.09 -2.57
C THR A 55 -18.88 -14.49 -1.96
N GLY A 56 -19.91 -14.72 -1.15
CA GLY A 56 -20.19 -16.02 -0.56
C GLY A 56 -19.54 -16.26 0.81
N HIS A 57 -19.21 -17.52 1.09
CA HIS A 57 -18.89 -18.02 2.42
C HIS A 57 -17.79 -17.22 3.09
N ARG A 58 -18.06 -16.78 4.33
CA ARG A 58 -17.17 -15.97 5.18
C ARG A 58 -16.79 -14.58 4.62
N ILE A 59 -17.40 -14.14 3.52
CA ILE A 59 -17.25 -12.77 2.99
C ILE A 59 -18.53 -11.95 3.18
N CYS A 60 -19.69 -12.56 2.93
CA CYS A 60 -20.99 -11.89 2.96
C CYS A 60 -21.85 -12.49 4.07
N ASN A 61 -22.53 -11.65 4.86
CA ASN A 61 -23.42 -12.12 5.92
C ASN A 61 -24.79 -11.43 5.95
N ASP A 62 -24.98 -10.32 5.21
CA ASP A 62 -26.21 -9.51 5.25
C ASP A 62 -27.48 -10.31 4.93
N CYS A 63 -27.42 -11.26 3.98
CA CYS A 63 -28.54 -12.13 3.64
C CYS A 63 -28.87 -13.15 4.75
N MET A 64 -27.84 -13.78 5.32
CA MET A 64 -27.97 -14.76 6.40
C MET A 64 -28.51 -14.12 7.68
N LYS A 65 -28.05 -12.90 8.05
CA LYS A 65 -28.57 -12.16 9.22
C LYS A 65 -30.03 -11.72 9.04
N ALA A 66 -30.46 -11.51 7.80
CA ALA A 66 -31.84 -11.17 7.48
C ALA A 66 -32.72 -12.40 7.22
N CYS A 67 -32.20 -13.63 7.33
CA CYS A 67 -32.96 -14.84 7.08
C CYS A 67 -34.14 -14.94 8.07
N ILE A 68 -35.35 -15.28 7.59
CA ILE A 68 -36.53 -15.39 8.45
C ILE A 68 -36.42 -16.50 9.52
N TYR A 69 -35.50 -17.45 9.31
CA TYR A 69 -35.20 -18.53 10.25
C TYR A 69 -34.27 -18.10 11.40
N GLN A 70 -34.14 -16.79 11.73
CA GLN A 70 -33.32 -16.33 12.88
C GLN A 70 -33.70 -16.97 14.24
N LYS A 71 -34.92 -17.50 14.40
CA LYS A 71 -35.35 -18.22 15.62
C LYS A 71 -34.91 -19.69 15.63
N GLN A 72 -34.31 -20.15 14.55
CA GLN A 72 -33.74 -21.48 14.33
C GLN A 72 -32.31 -21.28 13.78
N ALA A 73 -31.71 -22.32 13.20
CA ALA A 73 -30.49 -22.15 12.42
C ALA A 73 -30.80 -21.36 11.13
N PRO A 74 -30.22 -20.17 10.91
CA PRO A 74 -30.36 -19.44 9.66
C PRO A 74 -29.77 -20.25 8.49
N VAL A 75 -30.33 -20.06 7.30
CA VAL A 75 -29.75 -20.65 6.08
C VAL A 75 -28.43 -19.95 5.78
N ASP A 76 -27.34 -20.72 5.67
CA ASP A 76 -26.03 -20.24 5.22
C ASP A 76 -26.04 -20.04 3.69
N ILE A 77 -26.80 -19.02 3.27
CA ILE A 77 -26.93 -18.60 1.86
C ILE A 77 -25.54 -18.35 1.22
N PRO A 78 -24.58 -17.66 1.89
CA PRO A 78 -23.24 -17.47 1.34
C PRO A 78 -22.51 -18.78 1.02
N GLN A 79 -22.66 -19.81 1.86
CA GLN A 79 -22.11 -21.14 1.60
C GLN A 79 -22.80 -21.84 0.42
N VAL A 80 -24.12 -21.69 0.27
CA VAL A 80 -24.86 -22.24 -0.88
C VAL A 80 -24.36 -21.61 -2.19
N GLU A 81 -24.26 -20.28 -2.25
CA GLU A 81 -23.73 -19.54 -3.43
C GLU A 81 -22.31 -20.00 -3.78
N THR A 82 -21.44 -20.14 -2.78
CA THR A 82 -20.06 -20.63 -2.96
C THR A 82 -20.02 -22.08 -3.45
N ARG A 83 -20.95 -22.92 -2.97
CA ARG A 83 -21.04 -24.33 -3.36
C ARG A 83 -21.46 -24.45 -4.83
N ILE A 84 -22.50 -23.72 -5.24
CA ILE A 84 -22.97 -23.66 -6.64
C ILE A 84 -21.81 -23.30 -7.58
N LEU A 85 -21.09 -22.22 -7.27
CA LEU A 85 -19.94 -21.81 -8.07
C LEU A 85 -18.87 -22.91 -8.14
N LYS A 86 -18.49 -23.50 -7.00
CA LYS A 86 -17.47 -24.56 -6.95
C LYS A 86 -17.87 -25.80 -7.75
N GLU A 87 -19.14 -26.19 -7.71
CA GLU A 87 -19.65 -27.33 -8.47
C GLU A 87 -19.60 -27.07 -9.98
N VAL A 88 -20.01 -25.88 -10.44
CA VAL A 88 -19.88 -25.53 -11.86
C VAL A 88 -18.41 -25.46 -12.28
N LEU A 89 -17.52 -24.87 -11.46
CA LEU A 89 -16.08 -24.82 -11.75
C LEU A 89 -15.42 -26.22 -11.81
N ALA A 90 -16.00 -27.22 -11.14
CA ALA A 90 -15.53 -28.60 -11.17
C ALA A 90 -15.92 -29.36 -12.45
N LEU A 91 -16.88 -28.85 -13.23
CA LEU A 91 -17.25 -29.42 -14.53
C LEU A 91 -16.15 -29.17 -15.57
N PRO A 92 -16.03 -30.03 -16.61
CA PRO A 92 -15.27 -29.69 -17.80
C PRO A 92 -15.78 -28.37 -18.39
N TRP A 93 -14.85 -27.46 -18.67
CA TRP A 93 -15.10 -26.09 -19.13
C TRP A 93 -15.87 -25.23 -18.12
N GLY A 94 -15.88 -25.59 -16.83
CA GLY A 94 -16.64 -24.89 -15.79
C GLY A 94 -16.39 -23.38 -15.72
N PHE A 95 -15.13 -22.95 -15.86
CA PHE A 95 -14.79 -21.52 -15.94
C PHE A 95 -15.37 -20.86 -17.21
N GLU A 96 -15.34 -21.55 -18.35
CA GLU A 96 -15.88 -21.02 -19.60
C GLU A 96 -17.42 -20.96 -19.58
N ILE A 97 -18.08 -21.92 -18.92
CA ILE A 97 -19.53 -21.89 -18.64
C ILE A 97 -19.86 -20.67 -17.78
N TYR A 98 -19.13 -20.48 -16.68
CA TYR A 98 -19.31 -19.31 -15.83
C TYR A 98 -19.09 -18.01 -16.62
N GLY A 99 -17.97 -17.89 -17.34
CA GLY A 99 -17.66 -16.72 -18.17
C GLY A 99 -18.66 -16.47 -19.30
N LEU A 100 -19.24 -17.52 -19.87
CA LEU A 100 -20.36 -17.41 -20.79
C LEU A 100 -21.59 -16.82 -20.08
N LEU A 101 -22.01 -17.35 -18.94
CA LEU A 101 -23.17 -16.89 -18.18
C LEU A 101 -23.08 -15.42 -17.72
N THR A 102 -21.87 -14.89 -17.53
CA THR A 102 -21.70 -13.44 -17.22
C THR A 102 -21.91 -12.52 -18.43
N ARG A 103 -21.86 -13.04 -19.66
CA ARG A 103 -22.00 -12.27 -20.90
C ARG A 103 -23.31 -12.57 -21.60
N TRP A 104 -23.63 -13.85 -21.71
CA TRP A 104 -24.88 -14.39 -22.23
C TRP A 104 -25.61 -15.12 -21.11
N ASN A 105 -26.76 -14.61 -20.68
CA ASN A 105 -27.55 -15.24 -19.64
C ASN A 105 -29.00 -15.43 -20.13
N PRO A 106 -29.44 -16.68 -20.40
CA PRO A 106 -30.80 -16.93 -20.90
C PRO A 106 -31.89 -16.64 -19.87
N LEU A 107 -31.54 -16.48 -18.58
CA LEU A 107 -32.47 -16.18 -17.50
C LEU A 107 -32.54 -14.66 -17.19
N ASP A 108 -31.64 -13.84 -17.76
CA ASP A 108 -31.78 -12.39 -17.75
C ASP A 108 -32.65 -11.94 -18.93
N LEU A 109 -33.98 -11.96 -18.72
CA LEU A 109 -34.95 -11.59 -19.76
C LEU A 109 -34.85 -10.11 -20.21
N ARG A 110 -34.20 -9.25 -19.42
CA ARG A 110 -34.05 -7.82 -19.75
C ARG A 110 -32.77 -7.55 -20.52
N ARG A 111 -31.70 -8.30 -20.25
CA ARG A 111 -30.41 -8.15 -20.90
C ARG A 111 -29.71 -9.50 -21.07
N PRO A 112 -30.20 -10.35 -21.99
CA PRO A 112 -29.62 -11.68 -22.19
C PRO A 112 -28.25 -11.65 -22.89
N LEU A 113 -27.88 -10.53 -23.51
CA LEU A 113 -26.62 -10.31 -24.22
C LEU A 113 -26.04 -8.92 -23.89
N PRO A 114 -24.72 -8.71 -24.07
CA PRO A 114 -24.13 -7.38 -23.98
C PRO A 114 -24.71 -6.44 -25.05
N LYS A 115 -24.81 -5.15 -24.73
CA LYS A 115 -25.24 -4.13 -25.70
C LYS A 115 -24.17 -3.88 -26.77
N PRO A 116 -24.56 -3.36 -27.95
CA PRO A 116 -23.62 -2.93 -28.99
C PRO A 116 -22.63 -1.88 -28.46
N ALA A 117 -21.45 -1.82 -29.08
CA ALA A 117 -20.43 -0.86 -28.73
C ALA A 117 -20.94 0.59 -28.89
N THR A 118 -20.71 1.40 -27.88
CA THR A 118 -21.16 2.80 -27.80
C THR A 118 -20.09 3.81 -28.23
N GLY A 119 -18.82 3.37 -28.30
CA GLY A 119 -17.67 4.26 -28.52
C GLY A 119 -17.19 5.02 -27.27
N HIS A 120 -17.99 5.06 -26.19
CA HIS A 120 -17.60 5.71 -24.94
C HIS A 120 -16.52 4.93 -24.18
N LYS A 121 -15.64 5.68 -23.50
CA LYS A 121 -14.49 5.19 -22.75
C LYS A 121 -14.59 5.66 -21.30
N VAL A 122 -14.62 4.72 -20.36
CA VAL A 122 -14.70 5.00 -18.93
C VAL A 122 -13.39 4.65 -18.25
N LEU A 123 -12.84 5.59 -17.48
CA LEU A 123 -11.71 5.34 -16.59
C LEU A 123 -12.22 4.83 -15.24
N VAL A 124 -11.84 3.62 -14.85
CA VAL A 124 -12.11 3.08 -13.50
C VAL A 124 -10.82 3.18 -12.66
N VAL A 125 -10.88 3.89 -11.54
CA VAL A 125 -9.73 4.09 -10.64
C VAL A 125 -9.86 3.18 -9.44
N GLY A 126 -9.03 2.14 -9.38
CA GLY A 126 -9.02 1.11 -8.34
C GLY A 126 -9.74 -0.16 -8.78
N LEU A 127 -9.06 -1.30 -8.64
CA LEU A 127 -9.55 -2.63 -9.06
C LEU A 127 -9.96 -3.51 -7.87
N GLY A 128 -10.55 -2.88 -6.85
CA GLY A 128 -11.26 -3.55 -5.77
C GLY A 128 -12.67 -4.01 -6.17
N PRO A 129 -13.47 -4.52 -5.22
CA PRO A 129 -14.81 -5.07 -5.49
C PRO A 129 -15.77 -4.15 -6.24
N ALA A 130 -15.78 -2.86 -5.91
CA ALA A 130 -16.57 -1.88 -6.65
C ALA A 130 -16.06 -1.72 -8.10
N GLY A 131 -14.74 -1.61 -8.29
CA GLY A 131 -14.13 -1.33 -9.59
C GLY A 131 -14.28 -2.47 -10.60
N PHE A 132 -13.95 -3.71 -10.23
CA PHE A 132 -14.11 -4.84 -11.16
C PHE A 132 -15.59 -5.16 -11.46
N THR A 133 -16.49 -4.92 -10.50
CA THR A 133 -17.93 -5.11 -10.70
C THR A 133 -18.49 -4.02 -11.62
N LEU A 134 -18.07 -2.77 -11.43
CA LEU A 134 -18.48 -1.67 -12.28
C LEU A 134 -17.98 -1.87 -13.71
N ALA A 135 -16.72 -2.27 -13.88
CA ALA A 135 -16.15 -2.59 -15.18
C ALA A 135 -17.01 -3.63 -15.92
N HIS A 136 -17.39 -4.71 -15.24
CA HIS A 136 -18.27 -5.73 -15.82
C HIS A 136 -19.58 -5.16 -16.37
N HIS A 137 -20.30 -4.39 -15.55
CA HIS A 137 -21.59 -3.83 -15.94
C HIS A 137 -21.47 -2.83 -17.09
N LEU A 138 -20.45 -1.97 -17.07
CA LEU A 138 -20.22 -0.96 -18.12
C LEU A 138 -19.81 -1.59 -19.44
N ILE A 139 -18.99 -2.65 -19.43
CA ILE A 139 -18.66 -3.37 -20.66
C ILE A 139 -19.92 -4.08 -21.22
N ASN A 140 -20.76 -4.66 -20.36
CA ASN A 140 -22.04 -5.23 -20.81
C ASN A 140 -23.04 -4.17 -21.32
N ASP A 141 -22.84 -2.89 -20.98
CA ASP A 141 -23.58 -1.77 -21.54
C ASP A 141 -22.95 -1.21 -22.84
N GLY A 142 -21.88 -1.84 -23.34
CA GLY A 142 -21.25 -1.50 -24.62
C GLY A 142 -20.16 -0.42 -24.51
N HIS A 143 -19.70 -0.08 -23.30
CA HIS A 143 -18.64 0.90 -23.09
C HIS A 143 -17.26 0.21 -23.07
N THR A 144 -16.22 0.92 -23.52
CA THR A 144 -14.83 0.51 -23.25
C THR A 144 -14.45 0.96 -21.85
N VAL A 145 -13.83 0.07 -21.08
CA VAL A 145 -13.35 0.37 -19.73
C VAL A 145 -11.84 0.25 -19.68
N VAL A 146 -11.18 1.30 -19.24
CA VAL A 146 -9.76 1.25 -18.86
C VAL A 146 -9.67 1.43 -17.36
N ALA A 147 -8.94 0.55 -16.68
CA ALA A 147 -8.74 0.61 -15.25
C ALA A 147 -7.30 0.95 -14.87
N VAL A 148 -7.13 1.73 -13.81
CA VAL A 148 -5.82 2.03 -13.21
C VAL A 148 -5.83 1.66 -11.74
N ASP A 149 -4.74 1.09 -11.23
CA ASP A 149 -4.54 0.82 -9.81
C ASP A 149 -3.17 1.32 -9.36
N GLY A 150 -3.10 1.90 -8.16
CA GLY A 150 -1.86 2.40 -7.58
C GLY A 150 -0.92 1.28 -7.14
N LEU A 151 -1.44 0.07 -6.90
CA LEU A 151 -0.63 -1.11 -6.61
C LEU A 151 -0.13 -1.79 -7.89
N LYS A 152 0.98 -2.51 -7.77
CA LYS A 152 1.50 -3.38 -8.82
C LYS A 152 0.46 -4.45 -9.16
N ILE A 153 0.16 -4.61 -10.45
CA ILE A 153 -0.63 -5.74 -10.96
C ILE A 153 0.32 -6.67 -11.73
N GLU A 154 0.49 -7.89 -11.25
CA GLU A 154 1.37 -8.88 -11.89
C GLU A 154 0.81 -9.29 -13.26
N PRO A 155 1.66 -9.51 -14.27
CA PRO A 155 1.21 -10.10 -15.53
C PRO A 155 0.70 -11.53 -15.30
N LEU A 156 -0.34 -11.92 -16.02
CA LEU A 156 -0.73 -13.33 -16.15
C LEU A 156 -0.14 -13.90 -17.44
N GLU A 157 0.01 -15.23 -17.47
CA GLU A 157 0.43 -15.95 -18.67
C GLU A 157 -0.44 -15.56 -19.88
N PRO A 158 0.15 -15.09 -21.00
CA PRO A 158 -0.63 -14.59 -22.14
C PRO A 158 -1.57 -15.63 -22.75
N ASP A 159 -1.17 -16.91 -22.71
CA ASP A 159 -1.97 -18.04 -23.19
C ASP A 159 -3.28 -18.25 -22.38
N ILE A 160 -3.37 -17.75 -21.14
CA ILE A 160 -4.64 -17.76 -20.38
C ILE A 160 -5.32 -16.40 -20.36
N SER A 161 -4.58 -15.28 -20.34
CA SER A 161 -5.17 -13.94 -20.17
C SER A 161 -5.62 -13.32 -21.50
N GLY A 162 -4.98 -13.70 -22.61
CA GLY A 162 -5.16 -13.05 -23.91
C GLY A 162 -4.44 -11.70 -24.04
N VAL A 163 -3.51 -11.39 -23.12
CA VAL A 163 -2.78 -10.13 -23.07
C VAL A 163 -1.28 -10.39 -22.90
N GLY A 164 -0.47 -9.93 -23.84
CA GLY A 164 0.99 -10.01 -23.77
C GLY A 164 1.62 -8.98 -22.82
N GLY A 165 2.93 -9.10 -22.54
CA GLY A 165 3.64 -8.22 -21.60
C GLY A 165 3.56 -6.72 -21.93
N GLY A 166 3.52 -6.36 -23.22
CA GLY A 166 3.33 -4.99 -23.69
C GLY A 166 1.88 -4.50 -23.71
N GLY A 167 0.91 -5.33 -23.27
CA GLY A 167 -0.52 -5.01 -23.28
C GLY A 167 -1.24 -5.29 -24.60
N ALA A 168 -0.54 -5.81 -25.61
CA ALA A 168 -1.13 -6.22 -26.88
C ALA A 168 -2.00 -7.48 -26.71
N ARG A 169 -3.08 -7.56 -27.49
CA ARG A 169 -3.96 -8.75 -27.53
C ARG A 169 -3.23 -9.92 -28.17
N THR A 170 -3.45 -11.10 -27.63
CA THR A 170 -2.97 -12.37 -28.18
C THR A 170 -4.06 -13.44 -28.06
N SER A 171 -3.92 -14.51 -28.82
CA SER A 171 -4.77 -15.69 -28.67
C SER A 171 -4.59 -16.29 -27.28
N PHE A 172 -5.69 -16.73 -26.67
CA PHE A 172 -5.68 -17.48 -25.42
C PHE A 172 -6.42 -18.80 -25.60
N ARG A 173 -6.04 -19.81 -24.83
CA ARG A 173 -6.72 -21.10 -24.82
C ARG A 173 -7.93 -21.10 -23.88
N PRO A 174 -9.02 -21.79 -24.25
CA PRO A 174 -10.09 -22.11 -23.31
C PRO A 174 -9.59 -23.01 -22.17
N ILE A 175 -10.15 -22.84 -20.99
CA ILE A 175 -9.74 -23.53 -19.76
C ILE A 175 -10.65 -24.74 -19.53
N ARG A 176 -10.11 -25.93 -19.82
CA ARG A 176 -10.86 -27.18 -19.65
C ARG A 176 -11.17 -27.51 -18.20
N HIS A 177 -10.23 -27.25 -17.29
CA HIS A 177 -10.39 -27.57 -15.87
C HIS A 177 -9.97 -26.36 -15.03
N ALA A 178 -10.93 -25.76 -14.30
CA ALA A 178 -10.64 -24.57 -13.49
C ALA A 178 -9.60 -24.83 -12.40
N ALA A 179 -9.45 -26.09 -11.95
CA ALA A 179 -8.41 -26.49 -11.01
C ALA A 179 -6.99 -26.19 -11.50
N ALA A 180 -6.75 -26.11 -12.82
CA ALA A 180 -5.46 -25.74 -13.39
C ALA A 180 -5.07 -24.27 -13.14
N LEU A 181 -6.02 -23.43 -12.75
CA LEU A 181 -5.76 -22.04 -12.36
C LEU A 181 -5.41 -21.88 -10.88
N ARG A 182 -5.65 -22.92 -10.08
CA ARG A 182 -5.52 -22.88 -8.63
C ARG A 182 -4.07 -23.05 -8.21
N GLU A 183 -3.64 -22.17 -7.33
CA GLU A 183 -2.34 -22.20 -6.67
C GLU A 183 -2.54 -22.38 -5.16
N SER A 184 -1.56 -22.98 -4.50
CA SER A 184 -1.53 -23.00 -3.04
C SER A 184 -1.30 -21.58 -2.52
N LEU A 185 -1.99 -21.18 -1.45
CA LEU A 185 -1.97 -19.79 -0.97
C LEU A 185 -0.60 -19.35 -0.43
N ASP A 186 0.22 -20.29 0.03
CA ASP A 186 1.59 -20.09 0.51
C ASP A 186 2.61 -19.87 -0.63
N ALA A 187 2.30 -20.29 -1.86
CA ALA A 187 3.17 -20.13 -3.04
C ALA A 187 2.60 -19.21 -4.13
N ARG A 188 1.28 -18.94 -4.10
CA ARG A 188 0.58 -18.09 -5.08
C ARG A 188 1.28 -16.74 -5.20
N VAL A 189 1.47 -16.24 -6.41
CA VAL A 189 1.93 -14.85 -6.62
C VAL A 189 0.85 -13.86 -6.22
N MET A 190 1.22 -12.79 -5.49
CA MET A 190 0.24 -11.76 -5.14
C MET A 190 -0.02 -10.89 -6.37
N ALA A 191 -1.12 -11.18 -7.06
CA ALA A 191 -1.43 -10.64 -8.36
C ALA A 191 -1.74 -9.13 -8.36
N GLY A 192 -2.05 -8.56 -7.19
CA GLY A 192 -2.33 -7.14 -7.00
C GLY A 192 -3.69 -6.65 -7.51
N PHE A 193 -4.47 -7.55 -8.12
CA PHE A 193 -5.85 -7.31 -8.53
C PHE A 193 -6.82 -7.71 -7.41
N GLY A 194 -7.82 -6.88 -7.09
CA GLY A 194 -8.85 -7.19 -6.09
C GLY A 194 -8.92 -6.21 -4.90
N GLY A 195 -8.01 -5.24 -4.81
CA GLY A 195 -7.97 -4.27 -3.71
C GLY A 195 -7.88 -4.96 -2.34
N VAL A 196 -8.71 -4.54 -1.38
CA VAL A 196 -8.75 -5.13 -0.02
C VAL A 196 -8.99 -6.65 -0.05
N ALA A 197 -9.64 -7.21 -1.07
CA ALA A 197 -9.79 -8.66 -1.18
C ALA A 197 -8.45 -9.39 -1.42
N GLU A 198 -7.48 -8.74 -2.04
CA GLU A 198 -6.13 -9.28 -2.25
C GLU A 198 -5.24 -9.02 -1.03
N TYR A 199 -5.19 -7.77 -0.53
CA TYR A 199 -4.21 -7.35 0.48
C TYR A 199 -4.72 -7.24 1.92
N GLY A 200 -6.04 -7.33 2.15
CA GLY A 200 -6.64 -7.12 3.46
C GLY A 200 -7.40 -8.33 4.00
N ILE A 201 -8.17 -9.01 3.14
CA ILE A 201 -8.89 -10.24 3.52
C ILE A 201 -7.90 -11.42 3.56
N THR A 202 -8.05 -12.25 4.57
CA THR A 202 -7.08 -13.25 5.04
C THR A 202 -7.51 -14.67 4.65
N VAL A 203 -7.05 -15.68 5.40
CA VAL A 203 -7.41 -17.11 5.27
C VAL A 203 -8.91 -17.44 5.27
N ARG A 204 -9.78 -16.46 5.54
CA ARG A 204 -11.23 -16.62 5.51
C ARG A 204 -11.79 -16.90 4.11
N TRP A 205 -11.05 -16.56 3.05
CA TRP A 205 -11.54 -16.66 1.67
C TRP A 205 -10.44 -17.10 0.68
N ASP A 206 -10.84 -17.87 -0.34
CA ASP A 206 -9.89 -18.43 -1.33
C ASP A 206 -9.52 -17.38 -2.38
N LYS A 207 -8.33 -16.80 -2.23
CA LYS A 207 -7.79 -15.76 -3.13
C LYS A 207 -7.58 -16.21 -4.58
N ASN A 208 -7.67 -17.52 -4.86
CA ASN A 208 -7.67 -18.00 -6.25
C ASN A 208 -8.87 -17.47 -7.04
N PHE A 209 -9.97 -17.14 -6.37
CA PHE A 209 -11.15 -16.56 -7.04
C PHE A 209 -10.88 -15.18 -7.65
N LEU A 210 -9.91 -14.41 -7.16
CA LEU A 210 -9.52 -13.15 -7.81
C LEU A 210 -8.97 -13.37 -9.21
N LYS A 211 -8.26 -14.48 -9.44
CA LYS A 211 -7.79 -14.83 -10.79
C LYS A 211 -8.95 -15.11 -11.73
N LEU A 212 -10.02 -15.75 -11.25
CA LEU A 212 -11.24 -15.98 -12.04
C LEU A 212 -11.91 -14.66 -12.39
N VAL A 213 -12.16 -13.79 -11.40
CA VAL A 213 -12.75 -12.45 -11.59
C VAL A 213 -11.94 -11.63 -12.59
N ARG A 214 -10.61 -11.65 -12.47
CA ARG A 214 -9.71 -10.98 -13.41
C ARG A 214 -9.85 -11.52 -14.82
N LEU A 215 -9.83 -12.83 -15.02
CA LEU A 215 -9.95 -13.44 -16.35
C LEU A 215 -11.31 -13.18 -17.01
N LEU A 216 -12.39 -13.04 -16.23
CA LEU A 216 -13.71 -12.63 -16.74
C LEU A 216 -13.70 -11.24 -17.40
N LEU A 217 -12.78 -10.37 -16.98
CA LEU A 217 -12.62 -9.02 -17.51
C LEU A 217 -11.49 -8.92 -18.54
N GLU A 218 -10.29 -9.38 -18.18
CA GLU A 218 -9.06 -9.19 -18.96
C GLU A 218 -9.12 -9.83 -20.35
N ARG A 219 -9.86 -10.93 -20.51
CA ARG A 219 -10.09 -11.59 -21.81
C ARG A 219 -11.00 -10.81 -22.76
N ARG A 220 -11.67 -9.75 -22.30
CA ARG A 220 -12.61 -8.96 -23.11
C ARG A 220 -11.88 -7.83 -23.81
N ASN A 221 -12.11 -7.66 -25.11
CA ASN A 221 -11.42 -6.65 -25.94
C ASN A 221 -11.66 -5.23 -25.43
N GLU A 222 -12.82 -4.97 -24.85
CA GLU A 222 -13.28 -3.69 -24.32
C GLU A 222 -12.66 -3.32 -22.97
N PHE A 223 -11.83 -4.18 -22.37
CA PHE A 223 -11.22 -3.95 -21.06
C PHE A 223 -9.70 -3.90 -21.11
N ALA A 224 -9.10 -2.84 -20.58
CA ALA A 224 -7.65 -2.78 -20.34
C ALA A 224 -7.37 -2.36 -18.89
N MET A 225 -6.24 -2.76 -18.33
CA MET A 225 -5.84 -2.31 -16.98
C MET A 225 -4.35 -2.07 -16.84
N PHE A 226 -4.00 -1.16 -15.93
CA PHE A 226 -2.64 -0.73 -15.65
C PHE A 226 -2.42 -0.67 -14.13
N GLY A 227 -1.46 -1.45 -13.63
CA GLY A 227 -1.01 -1.37 -12.23
C GLY A 227 0.13 -0.37 -12.07
N GLY A 228 0.37 0.08 -10.85
CA GLY A 228 1.42 1.05 -10.54
C GLY A 228 1.14 2.46 -11.07
N VAL A 229 -0.13 2.81 -11.28
CA VAL A 229 -0.54 4.12 -11.80
C VAL A 229 -1.30 4.87 -10.72
N ARG A 230 -0.74 6.00 -10.30
CA ARG A 230 -1.35 6.81 -9.25
C ARG A 230 -2.29 7.86 -9.84
N PHE A 231 -3.58 7.72 -9.58
CA PHE A 231 -4.55 8.78 -9.88
C PHE A 231 -4.40 9.95 -8.90
N GLY A 232 -4.42 11.19 -9.41
CA GLY A 232 -4.01 12.41 -8.69
C GLY A 232 -2.49 12.67 -8.71
N GLY A 233 -1.71 11.82 -9.38
CA GLY A 233 -0.25 11.94 -9.53
C GLY A 233 0.19 11.76 -10.98
N THR A 234 0.37 10.51 -11.40
CA THR A 234 0.70 10.15 -12.79
C THR A 234 -0.41 10.58 -13.76
N LEU A 235 -1.66 10.35 -13.35
CA LEU A 235 -2.87 10.66 -14.11
C LEU A 235 -3.79 11.53 -13.24
N THR A 236 -4.11 12.73 -13.71
CA THR A 236 -5.03 13.68 -13.06
C THR A 236 -6.41 13.68 -13.72
N ILE A 237 -7.40 14.32 -13.11
CA ILE A 237 -8.75 14.47 -13.69
C ILE A 237 -8.67 15.13 -15.09
N GLU A 238 -7.97 16.26 -15.19
CA GLU A 238 -7.84 16.99 -16.47
C GLU A 238 -7.09 16.18 -17.52
N SER A 239 -5.98 15.53 -17.16
CA SER A 239 -5.23 14.71 -18.13
C SER A 239 -6.02 13.50 -18.61
N ALA A 240 -6.83 12.87 -17.76
CA ALA A 240 -7.72 11.77 -18.17
C ALA A 240 -8.76 12.25 -19.19
N PHE A 241 -9.45 13.36 -18.91
CA PHE A 241 -10.40 13.93 -19.85
C PHE A 241 -9.75 14.40 -21.16
N ALA A 242 -8.52 14.92 -21.11
CA ALA A 242 -7.74 15.31 -22.29
C ALA A 242 -7.26 14.10 -23.12
N LEU A 243 -7.06 12.94 -22.50
CA LEU A 243 -6.76 11.67 -23.20
C LEU A 243 -7.96 11.12 -23.98
N GLY A 244 -9.16 11.64 -23.72
CA GLY A 244 -10.39 11.23 -24.40
C GLY A 244 -11.29 10.32 -23.58
N PHE A 245 -11.09 10.20 -22.26
CA PHE A 245 -12.10 9.56 -21.41
C PHE A 245 -13.40 10.38 -21.40
N ASP A 246 -14.53 9.69 -21.44
CA ASP A 246 -15.86 10.31 -21.42
C ASP A 246 -16.41 10.39 -19.99
N HIS A 247 -15.91 9.53 -19.09
CA HIS A 247 -16.31 9.49 -17.68
C HIS A 247 -15.19 8.95 -16.78
N ILE A 248 -15.16 9.39 -15.53
CA ILE A 248 -14.24 8.88 -14.50
C ILE A 248 -15.04 8.26 -13.35
N ALA A 249 -14.76 7.00 -13.05
CA ALA A 249 -15.34 6.24 -11.94
C ALA A 249 -14.29 5.96 -10.87
N PHE A 250 -14.44 6.61 -9.72
CA PHE A 250 -13.53 6.51 -8.60
C PHE A 250 -13.93 5.36 -7.66
N CYS A 251 -13.06 4.37 -7.54
CA CYS A 251 -13.27 3.15 -6.75
C CYS A 251 -12.07 2.88 -5.81
N ALA A 252 -11.46 3.95 -5.28
CA ALA A 252 -10.19 3.90 -4.53
C ALA A 252 -10.29 3.31 -3.11
N GLY A 253 -11.48 2.92 -2.66
CA GLY A 253 -11.68 2.15 -1.43
C GLY A 253 -11.35 2.91 -0.14
N ALA A 254 -10.90 2.17 0.87
CA ALA A 254 -10.50 2.71 2.17
C ALA A 254 -9.22 3.57 2.07
N GLY A 255 -9.22 4.67 2.81
CA GLY A 255 -8.12 5.61 2.98
C GLY A 255 -7.42 5.43 4.32
N ARG A 256 -7.06 6.56 4.96
CA ARG A 256 -6.21 6.57 6.15
C ARG A 256 -6.79 5.80 7.34
N PRO A 257 -5.96 5.09 8.13
CA PRO A 257 -6.39 4.44 9.36
C PRO A 257 -6.62 5.46 10.49
N THR A 258 -7.39 5.03 11.48
CA THR A 258 -7.64 5.80 12.70
C THR A 258 -6.46 5.60 13.66
N ILE A 259 -5.77 6.69 13.98
CA ILE A 259 -4.69 6.71 14.97
C ILE A 259 -5.33 6.75 16.36
N VAL A 260 -4.93 5.81 17.22
CA VAL A 260 -5.38 5.78 18.62
C VAL A 260 -4.40 6.64 19.44
N PRO A 261 -4.88 7.69 20.13
CA PRO A 261 -4.01 8.51 20.96
C PRO A 261 -3.54 7.70 22.16
N MET A 262 -2.23 7.49 22.25
CA MET A 262 -1.56 6.86 23.39
C MET A 262 -0.09 7.26 23.41
N LYS A 263 0.49 7.41 24.61
CA LYS A 263 1.90 7.74 24.75
C LYS A 263 2.76 6.62 24.16
N ASN A 264 3.82 6.98 23.43
CA ASN A 264 4.69 6.07 22.68
C ASN A 264 3.95 5.26 21.59
N GLY A 265 2.85 5.79 21.05
CA GLY A 265 1.98 5.08 20.08
C GLY A 265 2.61 4.76 18.71
N LEU A 266 3.85 5.21 18.45
CA LEU A 266 4.64 4.89 17.27
C LEU A 266 6.06 4.37 17.62
N ALA A 267 6.24 3.85 18.83
CA ALA A 267 7.49 3.20 19.23
C ALA A 267 7.76 1.91 18.43
N ALA A 268 9.02 1.45 18.42
CA ALA A 268 9.39 0.20 17.77
C ALA A 268 8.56 -0.97 18.34
N GLY A 269 7.92 -1.74 17.44
CA GLY A 269 6.98 -2.80 17.80
C GLY A 269 5.50 -2.38 17.72
N VAL A 270 5.18 -1.11 17.46
CA VAL A 270 3.81 -0.64 17.20
C VAL A 270 3.60 -0.41 15.70
N ARG A 271 2.55 -0.99 15.11
CA ARG A 271 2.16 -0.78 13.70
C ARG A 271 0.65 -0.56 13.58
N GLN A 272 0.23 0.10 12.50
CA GLN A 272 -1.17 0.05 12.09
C GLN A 272 -1.47 -1.32 11.48
N ALA A 273 -2.70 -1.81 11.64
CA ALA A 273 -3.13 -3.06 11.02
C ALA A 273 -3.06 -3.01 9.49
N SER A 274 -3.33 -1.84 8.89
CA SER A 274 -3.17 -1.64 7.45
C SER A 274 -1.72 -1.73 6.99
N ASP A 275 -0.75 -1.24 7.78
CA ASP A 275 0.68 -1.44 7.53
C ASP A 275 1.01 -2.94 7.55
N PHE A 276 0.67 -3.63 8.64
CA PHE A 276 0.97 -5.05 8.80
C PHE A 276 0.35 -5.93 7.70
N LEU A 277 -0.95 -5.82 7.44
CA LEU A 277 -1.64 -6.65 6.46
C LEU A 277 -1.14 -6.36 5.03
N MET A 278 -0.96 -5.09 4.66
CA MET A 278 -0.44 -4.75 3.34
C MET A 278 1.03 -5.16 3.17
N ALA A 279 1.86 -5.06 4.21
CA ALA A 279 3.24 -5.53 4.19
C ALA A 279 3.28 -7.05 4.04
N LEU A 280 2.50 -7.79 4.82
CA LEU A 280 2.43 -9.25 4.78
C LEU A 280 2.03 -9.75 3.40
N GLN A 281 0.94 -9.20 2.86
CA GLN A 281 0.36 -9.67 1.60
C GLN A 281 1.15 -9.15 0.40
N LEU A 282 1.31 -7.84 0.23
CA LEU A 282 1.88 -7.27 -1.01
C LEU A 282 3.36 -7.57 -1.23
N THR A 283 4.12 -7.91 -0.18
CA THR A 283 5.51 -8.36 -0.31
C THR A 283 5.66 -9.88 -0.32
N GLY A 284 4.59 -10.62 0.00
CA GLY A 284 4.64 -12.05 0.20
C GLY A 284 5.54 -12.45 1.37
N ALA A 285 5.56 -11.69 2.47
CA ALA A 285 6.49 -11.93 3.59
C ALA A 285 6.36 -13.34 4.19
N ALA A 286 5.16 -13.93 4.15
CA ALA A 286 4.88 -15.29 4.60
C ALA A 286 5.51 -16.40 3.71
N LYS A 287 5.91 -16.08 2.47
CA LYS A 287 6.51 -17.04 1.55
C LYS A 287 7.93 -17.39 1.97
N ALA A 288 8.30 -18.66 1.79
CA ALA A 288 9.64 -19.14 2.11
C ALA A 288 10.69 -18.52 1.18
N GLU A 289 10.36 -18.40 -0.11
CA GLU A 289 11.21 -17.86 -1.18
C GLU A 289 11.32 -16.33 -1.16
N SER A 290 10.49 -15.61 -0.39
CA SER A 290 10.46 -14.15 -0.39
C SER A 290 11.60 -13.54 0.43
N LEU A 291 12.20 -12.48 -0.11
CA LEU A 291 13.20 -11.64 0.56
C LEU A 291 12.61 -10.63 1.54
N ALA A 292 11.28 -10.52 1.61
CA ALA A 292 10.63 -9.48 2.37
C ALA A 292 10.83 -9.63 3.89
N ASN A 293 11.07 -8.49 4.55
CA ASN A 293 11.27 -8.41 5.99
C ASN A 293 10.06 -7.76 6.66
N LEU A 294 9.44 -8.49 7.59
CA LEU A 294 8.32 -8.02 8.39
C LEU A 294 8.49 -8.61 9.78
N GLN A 295 9.03 -7.85 10.72
CA GLN A 295 9.28 -8.36 12.07
C GLN A 295 8.01 -8.33 12.93
N VAL A 296 7.59 -9.51 13.39
CA VAL A 296 6.60 -9.71 14.47
C VAL A 296 7.26 -10.47 15.61
N ARG A 297 6.93 -10.09 16.86
CA ARG A 297 7.37 -10.74 18.10
C ARG A 297 6.16 -11.05 18.99
N LEU A 298 6.20 -12.17 19.72
CA LEU A 298 5.15 -12.55 20.67
C LEU A 298 5.49 -12.05 22.08
N PRO A 299 4.49 -11.73 22.94
CA PRO A 299 3.04 -11.76 22.68
C PRO A 299 2.56 -10.60 21.81
N VAL A 300 1.51 -10.82 21.02
CA VAL A 300 0.87 -9.79 20.18
C VAL A 300 -0.38 -9.22 20.86
N VAL A 301 -0.55 -7.90 20.80
CA VAL A 301 -1.79 -7.22 21.17
C VAL A 301 -2.37 -6.50 19.95
N VAL A 302 -3.64 -6.74 19.65
CA VAL A 302 -4.36 -6.05 18.58
C VAL A 302 -5.41 -5.12 19.17
N ILE A 303 -5.37 -3.84 18.84
CA ILE A 303 -6.32 -2.83 19.36
C ILE A 303 -7.45 -2.64 18.36
N GLY A 304 -8.66 -3.11 18.66
CA GLY A 304 -9.82 -2.97 17.77
C GLY A 304 -10.93 -3.99 18.05
N GLY A 305 -12.09 -3.82 17.41
CA GLY A 305 -13.24 -4.73 17.55
C GLY A 305 -13.94 -5.10 16.24
N GLY A 306 -13.41 -4.66 15.10
CA GLY A 306 -13.93 -4.99 13.77
C GLY A 306 -13.28 -6.24 13.17
N LEU A 307 -13.70 -6.64 11.97
CA LEU A 307 -13.10 -7.76 11.24
C LEU A 307 -11.60 -7.58 11.01
N THR A 308 -11.14 -6.36 10.74
CA THR A 308 -9.71 -6.07 10.61
C THR A 308 -8.91 -6.49 11.85
N ALA A 309 -9.47 -6.39 13.06
CA ALA A 309 -8.78 -6.82 14.28
C ALA A 309 -8.64 -8.34 14.35
N ILE A 310 -9.70 -9.08 13.97
CA ILE A 310 -9.68 -10.54 13.87
C ILE A 310 -8.68 -10.99 12.80
N ASP A 311 -8.79 -10.42 11.59
CA ASP A 311 -7.90 -10.70 10.47
C ASP A 311 -6.43 -10.45 10.84
N THR A 312 -6.15 -9.34 11.53
CA THR A 312 -4.81 -9.00 12.00
C THR A 312 -4.28 -9.99 13.04
N ALA A 313 -5.11 -10.43 13.99
CA ALA A 313 -4.72 -11.39 15.01
C ALA A 313 -4.45 -12.77 14.41
N THR A 314 -5.36 -13.28 13.57
CA THR A 314 -5.20 -14.56 12.88
C THR A 314 -3.96 -14.58 11.99
N GLU A 315 -3.73 -13.55 11.18
CA GLU A 315 -2.54 -13.48 10.32
C GLU A 315 -1.24 -13.33 11.12
N ALA A 316 -1.24 -12.57 12.23
CA ALA A 316 -0.05 -12.48 13.08
C ALA A 316 0.35 -13.85 13.66
N LEU A 317 -0.62 -14.65 14.09
CA LEU A 317 -0.36 -16.00 14.62
C LEU A 317 0.02 -17.00 13.53
N ALA A 318 -0.55 -16.90 12.32
CA ALA A 318 -0.19 -17.73 11.18
C ALA A 318 1.21 -17.40 10.64
N TYR A 319 1.56 -16.12 10.59
CA TYR A 319 2.82 -15.63 10.05
C TYR A 319 4.02 -15.90 10.96
N TYR A 320 3.86 -15.76 12.29
CA TYR A 320 4.99 -15.86 13.22
C TYR A 320 5.82 -17.15 13.08
N PRO A 321 5.21 -18.36 13.02
CA PRO A 321 5.96 -19.60 12.78
C PRO A 321 6.75 -19.58 11.46
N LEU A 322 6.14 -19.11 10.37
CA LEU A 322 6.78 -19.04 9.06
C LEU A 322 7.98 -18.10 9.06
N GLN A 323 7.85 -16.95 9.72
CA GLN A 323 8.93 -15.98 9.88
C GLN A 323 10.14 -16.59 10.58
N VAL A 324 9.94 -17.24 11.74
CA VAL A 324 11.05 -17.75 12.54
C VAL A 324 11.68 -19.01 11.92
N GLU A 325 10.87 -19.86 11.27
CA GLU A 325 11.37 -21.01 10.50
C GLU A 325 12.24 -20.55 9.30
N LYS A 326 11.78 -19.53 8.56
CA LYS A 326 12.56 -18.89 7.48
C LYS A 326 13.86 -18.28 8.00
N PHE A 327 13.79 -17.57 9.13
CA PHE A 327 14.97 -17.00 9.77
C PHE A 327 15.98 -18.07 10.17
N LEU A 328 15.54 -19.14 10.83
CA LEU A 328 16.41 -20.25 11.24
C LEU A 328 17.07 -20.94 10.05
N SER A 329 16.31 -21.24 8.99
CA SER A 329 16.84 -21.89 7.79
C SER A 329 17.95 -21.06 7.13
N ARG A 330 17.73 -19.75 6.97
CA ARG A 330 18.75 -18.85 6.42
C ARG A 330 19.95 -18.71 7.35
N TYR A 331 19.71 -18.57 8.65
CA TYR A 331 20.76 -18.47 9.65
C TYR A 331 21.68 -19.70 9.63
N GLU A 332 21.13 -20.91 9.73
CA GLU A 332 21.93 -22.15 9.74
C GLU A 332 22.73 -22.32 8.46
N THR A 333 22.13 -22.01 7.30
CA THR A 333 22.82 -22.06 6.01
C THR A 333 23.99 -21.08 5.95
N LEU A 334 23.77 -19.82 6.33
CA LEU A 334 24.82 -18.79 6.32
C LEU A 334 25.91 -19.07 7.36
N VAL A 335 25.57 -19.63 8.51
CA VAL A 335 26.54 -20.05 9.53
C VAL A 335 27.41 -21.20 9.02
N ALA A 336 26.81 -22.18 8.32
CA ALA A 336 27.57 -23.26 7.70
C ALA A 336 28.55 -22.75 6.63
N GLU A 337 28.18 -21.69 5.90
CA GLU A 337 29.01 -21.12 4.82
C GLU A 337 30.05 -20.09 5.29
N ARG A 338 29.77 -19.31 6.34
CA ARG A 338 30.57 -18.13 6.73
C ARG A 338 31.06 -18.16 8.19
N GLY A 339 30.57 -19.08 9.00
CA GLY A 339 30.80 -19.11 10.44
C GLY A 339 29.87 -18.17 11.23
N GLU A 340 29.60 -18.53 12.48
CA GLU A 340 28.66 -17.80 13.35
C GLU A 340 29.10 -16.36 13.63
N THR A 341 30.39 -16.15 13.92
CA THR A 341 30.94 -14.82 14.22
C THR A 341 30.68 -13.83 13.07
N ALA A 342 30.83 -14.26 11.82
CA ALA A 342 30.61 -13.40 10.66
C ALA A 342 29.13 -13.06 10.46
N VAL A 343 28.22 -14.02 10.68
CA VAL A 343 26.77 -13.80 10.54
C VAL A 343 26.26 -12.83 11.61
N ARG A 344 26.84 -12.88 12.82
CA ARG A 344 26.39 -12.09 13.98
C ARG A 344 27.12 -10.75 14.17
N ALA A 345 28.17 -10.48 13.38
CA ALA A 345 29.09 -9.37 13.59
C ALA A 345 28.41 -7.99 13.71
N ASP A 346 27.39 -7.74 12.87
CA ASP A 346 26.72 -6.45 12.78
C ASP A 346 25.47 -6.33 13.67
N TRP A 347 25.17 -7.31 14.51
CA TRP A 347 24.00 -7.27 15.37
C TRP A 347 24.26 -6.41 16.61
N THR A 348 23.36 -5.47 16.86
CA THR A 348 23.26 -4.77 18.14
C THR A 348 22.78 -5.73 19.23
N ALA A 349 22.90 -5.34 20.51
CA ALA A 349 22.41 -6.15 21.63
C ALA A 349 20.91 -6.49 21.48
N GLN A 350 20.09 -5.50 21.11
CA GLN A 350 18.66 -5.67 20.87
C GLN A 350 18.35 -6.67 19.75
N GLU A 351 19.10 -6.61 18.64
CA GLU A 351 18.93 -7.53 17.52
C GLU A 351 19.41 -8.94 17.87
N ALA A 352 20.48 -9.07 18.66
CA ALA A 352 20.97 -10.35 19.14
C ALA A 352 19.97 -11.05 20.08
N GLU A 353 19.27 -10.30 20.94
CA GLU A 353 18.16 -10.83 21.75
C GLU A 353 16.99 -11.31 20.88
N THR A 354 16.61 -10.51 19.90
CA THR A 354 15.52 -10.84 18.97
C THR A 354 15.86 -12.08 18.12
N ALA A 355 17.10 -12.16 17.61
CA ALA A 355 17.58 -13.34 16.89
C ALA A 355 17.56 -14.59 17.79
N SER A 356 17.99 -14.45 19.05
CA SER A 356 18.01 -15.57 20.00
C SER A 356 16.60 -16.08 20.30
N GLU A 357 15.62 -15.18 20.45
CA GLU A 357 14.19 -15.52 20.55
C GLU A 357 13.72 -16.31 19.32
N PHE A 358 13.98 -15.79 18.11
CA PHE A 358 13.54 -16.44 16.87
C PHE A 358 14.15 -17.82 16.69
N LEU A 359 15.47 -17.96 16.91
CA LEU A 359 16.17 -19.24 16.81
C LEU A 359 15.64 -20.24 17.85
N HIS A 360 15.34 -19.78 19.07
CA HIS A 360 14.77 -20.64 20.12
C HIS A 360 13.40 -21.17 19.71
N HIS A 361 12.48 -20.29 19.31
CA HIS A 361 11.12 -20.68 18.91
C HIS A 361 11.12 -21.55 17.65
N ALA A 362 11.94 -21.22 16.65
CA ALA A 362 12.05 -22.02 15.42
C ALA A 362 12.56 -23.44 15.69
N ARG A 363 13.51 -23.62 16.61
CA ARG A 363 13.98 -24.96 17.02
C ARG A 363 12.89 -25.75 17.75
N GLN A 364 12.07 -25.10 18.58
CA GLN A 364 10.91 -25.73 19.21
C GLN A 364 9.84 -26.14 18.19
N LEU A 365 9.57 -25.31 17.18
CA LEU A 365 8.67 -25.66 16.06
C LEU A 365 9.18 -26.87 15.29
N ARG A 366 10.46 -26.86 14.90
CA ARG A 366 11.10 -27.99 14.20
C ARG A 366 11.02 -29.28 15.03
N ALA A 367 11.29 -29.21 16.33
CA ALA A 367 11.20 -30.35 17.24
C ALA A 367 9.76 -30.90 17.34
N GLU A 368 8.77 -30.03 17.47
CA GLU A 368 7.35 -30.40 17.55
C GLU A 368 6.85 -31.01 16.23
N ARG A 369 7.22 -30.46 15.07
CA ARG A 369 6.90 -31.07 13.77
C ARG A 369 7.52 -32.46 13.63
N GLY A 370 8.77 -32.63 14.09
CA GLY A 370 9.43 -33.93 14.12
C GLY A 370 8.73 -34.94 15.05
N LEU A 371 8.32 -34.51 16.24
CA LEU A 371 7.57 -35.33 17.18
C LEU A 371 6.19 -35.72 16.63
N ALA A 372 5.44 -34.76 16.10
CA ALA A 372 4.13 -34.97 15.51
C ALA A 372 4.18 -35.96 14.34
N THR A 373 5.25 -35.91 13.53
CA THR A 373 5.50 -36.88 12.46
C THR A 373 5.73 -38.29 13.01
N ARG A 374 6.59 -38.44 14.03
CA ARG A 374 6.83 -39.74 14.70
C ARG A 374 5.57 -40.32 15.34
N GLU A 375 4.73 -39.46 15.91
CA GLU A 375 3.48 -39.83 16.58
C GLU A 375 2.26 -39.89 15.62
N ARG A 376 2.44 -39.61 14.32
CA ARG A 376 1.38 -39.55 13.30
C ARG A 376 0.19 -38.66 13.69
N ARG A 377 0.47 -37.50 14.27
CA ARG A 377 -0.53 -36.48 14.63
C ARG A 377 -0.23 -35.14 13.96
N LYS A 378 -1.19 -34.22 14.00
CA LYS A 378 -0.92 -32.82 13.61
C LYS A 378 0.01 -32.16 14.65
N PRO A 379 0.92 -31.27 14.23
CA PRO A 379 1.75 -30.51 15.16
C PRO A 379 0.88 -29.55 15.98
N ARG A 380 1.16 -29.47 17.28
CA ARG A 380 0.45 -28.64 18.26
C ARG A 380 1.04 -27.24 18.30
N LEU A 381 1.05 -26.58 17.15
CA LEU A 381 1.67 -25.26 17.01
C LEU A 381 0.96 -24.19 17.86
N ALA A 382 -0.37 -24.28 17.98
CA ALA A 382 -1.17 -23.38 18.81
C ALA A 382 -0.76 -23.43 20.30
N GLU A 383 -0.39 -24.61 20.83
CA GLU A 383 0.08 -24.73 22.21
C GLU A 383 1.41 -24.01 22.43
N LEU A 384 2.35 -24.12 21.47
CA LEU A 384 3.63 -23.40 21.52
C LEU A 384 3.42 -21.90 21.44
N ILE A 385 2.61 -21.44 20.48
CA ILE A 385 2.24 -20.03 20.32
C ILE A 385 1.61 -19.49 21.61
N GLY A 386 0.69 -20.24 22.22
CA GLY A 386 0.07 -19.89 23.49
C GLY A 386 1.08 -19.76 24.64
N ARG A 387 2.08 -20.64 24.71
CA ARG A 387 3.18 -20.56 25.70
C ARG A 387 4.06 -19.33 25.51
N TRP A 388 4.22 -18.85 24.28
CA TRP A 388 4.91 -17.59 23.96
C TRP A 388 4.00 -16.36 24.10
N GLY A 389 2.75 -16.56 24.55
CA GLY A 389 1.78 -15.54 24.91
C GLY A 389 0.69 -15.25 23.87
N GLY A 390 0.78 -15.85 22.67
CA GLY A 390 -0.27 -15.77 21.64
C GLY A 390 -0.64 -14.34 21.22
N ALA A 391 -1.93 -14.16 20.86
CA ALA A 391 -2.49 -12.88 20.46
C ALA A 391 -3.72 -12.54 21.32
N THR A 392 -3.80 -11.28 21.75
CA THR A 392 -4.96 -10.73 22.47
C THR A 392 -5.56 -9.55 21.72
N ILE A 393 -6.86 -9.62 21.41
CA ILE A 393 -7.63 -8.50 20.89
C ILE A 393 -8.15 -7.68 22.06
N VAL A 394 -7.76 -6.41 22.11
CA VAL A 394 -8.18 -5.42 23.10
C VAL A 394 -9.26 -4.54 22.50
N TYR A 395 -10.41 -4.48 23.16
CA TYR A 395 -11.53 -3.63 22.73
C TYR A 395 -12.05 -2.77 23.89
N ARG A 396 -12.30 -1.48 23.59
CA ARG A 396 -12.73 -0.48 24.58
C ARG A 396 -14.16 -0.64 25.11
N ARG A 397 -14.98 -1.50 24.47
CA ARG A 397 -16.35 -1.83 24.90
C ARG A 397 -16.46 -3.33 25.11
N ARG A 398 -17.67 -3.83 25.35
CA ARG A 398 -17.93 -5.27 25.40
C ARG A 398 -17.81 -5.88 24.01
N LEU A 399 -17.43 -7.14 23.92
CA LEU A 399 -17.34 -7.92 22.68
C LEU A 399 -18.68 -7.94 21.95
N ILE A 400 -19.78 -8.05 22.69
CA ILE A 400 -21.14 -8.00 22.11
C ILE A 400 -21.50 -6.66 21.47
N ASP A 401 -20.79 -5.58 21.84
CA ASP A 401 -20.94 -4.24 21.24
C ASP A 401 -19.96 -4.02 20.06
N SER A 402 -19.17 -5.03 19.72
CA SER A 402 -18.16 -4.93 18.66
C SER A 402 -18.79 -5.12 17.26
N PRO A 403 -18.27 -4.44 16.22
CA PRO A 403 -18.71 -4.68 14.85
C PRO A 403 -18.50 -6.12 14.38
N SER A 404 -17.41 -6.77 14.82
CA SER A 404 -17.17 -8.18 14.48
C SER A 404 -18.26 -9.08 15.05
N TYR A 405 -18.71 -8.88 16.29
CA TYR A 405 -19.78 -9.67 16.87
C TYR A 405 -21.15 -9.35 16.26
N THR A 406 -21.51 -8.07 16.20
CA THR A 406 -22.85 -7.62 15.76
C THR A 406 -23.12 -7.93 14.28
N LEU A 407 -22.08 -7.96 13.44
CA LEU A 407 -22.20 -8.20 12.00
C LEU A 407 -21.71 -9.60 11.58
N ASN A 408 -20.76 -10.21 12.29
CA ASN A 408 -20.03 -11.41 11.86
C ASN A 408 -19.60 -12.31 13.04
N HIS A 409 -20.49 -12.61 13.99
CA HIS A 409 -20.15 -13.39 15.20
C HIS A 409 -19.51 -14.76 14.92
N GLU A 410 -19.74 -15.33 13.74
CA GLU A 410 -19.10 -16.57 13.26
C GLU A 410 -17.58 -16.43 13.21
N GLU A 411 -17.07 -15.27 12.82
CA GLU A 411 -15.62 -15.00 12.77
C GLU A 411 -15.02 -14.80 14.16
N VAL A 412 -15.81 -14.31 15.12
CA VAL A 412 -15.39 -14.27 16.54
C VAL A 412 -15.24 -15.69 17.08
N ALA A 413 -16.20 -16.58 16.77
CA ALA A 413 -16.12 -17.99 17.18
C ALA A 413 -14.87 -18.67 16.59
N LYS A 414 -14.56 -18.44 15.31
CA LYS A 414 -13.34 -18.97 14.69
C LYS A 414 -12.06 -18.41 15.29
N ALA A 415 -12.01 -17.13 15.62
CA ALA A 415 -10.85 -16.54 16.31
C ALA A 415 -10.61 -17.21 17.68
N LEU A 416 -11.69 -17.48 18.43
CA LEU A 416 -11.61 -18.18 19.72
C LEU A 416 -11.15 -19.64 19.56
N GLU A 417 -11.63 -20.35 18.51
CA GLU A 417 -11.15 -21.70 18.17
C GLU A 417 -9.64 -21.72 17.85
N GLU A 418 -9.10 -20.64 17.27
CA GLU A 418 -7.67 -20.47 16.99
C GLU A 418 -6.84 -20.07 18.23
N GLY A 419 -7.48 -19.87 19.39
CA GLY A 419 -6.81 -19.49 20.64
C GLY A 419 -6.53 -18.00 20.78
N ILE A 420 -7.18 -17.14 19.99
CA ILE A 420 -7.09 -15.69 20.13
C ILE A 420 -7.91 -15.24 21.34
N ALA A 421 -7.26 -14.55 22.28
CA ALA A 421 -7.92 -14.03 23.47
C ALA A 421 -8.62 -12.68 23.19
N PHE A 422 -9.70 -12.39 23.91
CA PHE A 422 -10.37 -11.10 23.90
C PHE A 422 -10.30 -10.45 25.29
N ALA A 423 -9.89 -9.17 25.32
CA ALA A 423 -9.88 -8.34 26.50
C ALA A 423 -10.79 -7.13 26.27
N GLU A 424 -11.94 -7.15 26.94
CA GLU A 424 -13.05 -6.20 26.75
C GLU A 424 -12.98 -5.03 27.73
N GLN A 425 -13.64 -3.92 27.38
CA GLN A 425 -13.74 -2.70 28.19
C GLN A 425 -12.38 -2.09 28.58
N LEU A 426 -11.34 -2.31 27.77
CA LEU A 426 -10.00 -1.78 28.02
C LEU A 426 -9.63 -0.70 27.00
N THR A 427 -9.18 0.45 27.50
CA THR A 427 -8.75 1.59 26.68
C THR A 427 -7.24 1.80 26.79
N PRO A 428 -6.48 1.78 25.68
CA PRO A 428 -5.03 1.95 25.70
C PRO A 428 -4.63 3.36 26.16
N GLN A 429 -3.56 3.43 26.96
CA GLN A 429 -3.05 4.68 27.53
C GLN A 429 -1.58 4.95 27.14
N GLU A 430 -0.71 3.95 27.31
CA GLU A 430 0.72 4.09 27.07
C GLU A 430 1.34 2.77 26.64
N VAL A 431 2.24 2.82 25.65
CA VAL A 431 3.15 1.72 25.34
C VAL A 431 4.36 1.82 26.26
N LEU A 432 4.53 0.83 27.13
CA LEU A 432 5.66 0.73 28.03
C LEU A 432 6.84 0.14 27.25
N LEU A 433 7.96 0.85 27.29
CA LEU A 433 9.17 0.49 26.55
C LEU A 433 10.14 -0.35 27.40
N ASP A 434 10.97 -1.15 26.75
CA ASP A 434 12.18 -1.76 27.33
C ASP A 434 13.40 -0.83 27.26
N GLU A 435 14.55 -1.32 27.72
CA GLU A 435 15.83 -0.60 27.71
C GLU A 435 16.31 -0.18 26.31
N PHE A 436 15.79 -0.79 25.24
CA PHE A 436 16.11 -0.46 23.85
C PHE A 436 15.06 0.45 23.20
N GLY A 437 14.06 0.92 23.96
CA GLY A 437 12.97 1.74 23.42
C GLY A 437 11.94 0.96 22.61
N CYS A 438 11.93 -0.38 22.71
CA CYS A 438 10.97 -1.24 22.02
C CYS A 438 9.76 -1.56 22.91
N ALA A 439 8.61 -1.89 22.30
CA ALA A 439 7.42 -2.28 23.03
C ALA A 439 7.67 -3.50 23.94
N ARG A 440 7.34 -3.35 25.22
CA ARG A 440 7.43 -4.38 26.27
C ARG A 440 6.07 -4.75 26.85
N ALA A 441 5.19 -3.76 26.98
CA ALA A 441 3.85 -3.94 27.49
C ALA A 441 2.93 -2.78 27.04
N LEU A 442 1.63 -2.99 27.14
CA LEU A 442 0.61 -1.98 26.92
C LEU A 442 -0.12 -1.70 28.23
N ARG A 443 -0.05 -0.45 28.71
CA ARG A 443 -0.85 0.03 29.84
C ARG A 443 -2.25 0.41 29.33
N LEU A 444 -3.25 -0.13 30.00
CA LEU A 444 -4.66 -0.02 29.68
C LEU A 444 -5.42 0.47 30.91
N SER A 445 -6.50 1.21 30.68
CA SER A 445 -7.46 1.57 31.71
C SER A 445 -8.78 0.85 31.47
N GLN A 446 -9.37 0.37 32.56
CA GLN A 446 -10.73 -0.13 32.60
C GLN A 446 -11.59 0.91 33.33
N ALA A 447 -12.58 1.47 32.65
CA ALA A 447 -13.50 2.39 33.26
C ALA A 447 -14.41 1.64 34.24
N ASP A 448 -14.49 2.12 35.47
CA ASP A 448 -15.47 1.70 36.46
C ASP A 448 -16.36 2.92 36.80
N PRO A 449 -17.69 2.86 36.62
CA PRO A 449 -18.57 3.96 36.98
C PRO A 449 -18.60 4.28 38.48
N THR A 450 -18.15 3.35 39.32
CA THR A 450 -18.28 3.40 40.79
C THR A 450 -16.95 3.50 41.53
N ALA A 451 -15.83 3.39 40.81
CA ALA A 451 -14.48 3.40 41.35
C ALA A 451 -13.51 4.12 40.40
N PRO A 452 -12.32 4.55 40.86
CA PRO A 452 -11.29 5.05 39.97
C PRO A 452 -10.93 3.99 38.90
N PRO A 453 -10.55 4.41 37.67
CA PRO A 453 -10.23 3.48 36.59
C PRO A 453 -9.16 2.50 37.02
N ARG A 454 -9.44 1.20 36.82
CA ARG A 454 -8.46 0.15 37.13
C ARG A 454 -7.40 0.12 36.04
N GLU A 455 -6.14 0.17 36.45
CA GLU A 455 -5.01 0.00 35.53
C GLU A 455 -4.74 -1.50 35.29
N ILE A 456 -4.56 -1.86 34.02
CA ILE A 456 -4.21 -3.21 33.57
C ILE A 456 -2.98 -3.09 32.66
N ILE A 457 -2.01 -3.99 32.85
CA ILE A 457 -0.80 -4.05 32.03
C ILE A 457 -0.77 -5.40 31.31
N LEU A 458 -0.81 -5.38 29.98
CA LEU A 458 -0.63 -6.57 29.15
C LEU A 458 0.79 -6.60 28.60
N ARG A 459 1.53 -7.70 28.83
CA ARG A 459 2.84 -7.91 28.22
C ARG A 459 2.68 -8.08 26.72
N THR A 460 3.50 -7.39 25.93
CA THR A 460 3.46 -7.48 24.47
C THR A 460 4.74 -6.96 23.85
N ARG A 461 5.17 -7.62 22.76
CA ARG A 461 6.31 -7.20 21.95
C ARG A 461 5.89 -6.66 20.58
N THR A 462 4.63 -6.83 20.21
CA THR A 462 4.07 -6.30 18.96
C THR A 462 2.64 -5.84 19.20
N ILE A 463 2.37 -4.57 18.91
CA ILE A 463 1.06 -3.94 19.04
C ILE A 463 0.57 -3.56 17.64
N LEU A 464 -0.61 -4.05 17.26
CA LEU A 464 -1.21 -3.81 15.94
C LEU A 464 -2.52 -3.04 16.10
N VAL A 465 -2.60 -1.83 15.54
CA VAL A 465 -3.75 -0.92 15.73
C VAL A 465 -4.77 -1.10 14.60
N ALA A 466 -5.92 -1.69 14.92
CA ALA A 466 -7.04 -1.99 14.04
C ALA A 466 -8.30 -1.17 14.41
N ALA A 467 -8.15 0.14 14.61
CA ALA A 467 -9.22 1.03 15.07
C ALA A 467 -10.19 1.52 13.97
N GLY A 468 -10.08 0.96 12.76
CA GLY A 468 -10.90 1.31 11.59
C GLY A 468 -10.25 2.34 10.67
N THR A 469 -10.81 2.52 9.48
CA THR A 469 -10.31 3.40 8.42
C THR A 469 -11.35 4.46 8.04
N GLN A 470 -10.89 5.51 7.34
CA GLN A 470 -11.75 6.50 6.71
C GLN A 470 -11.85 6.22 5.20
N PRO A 471 -12.87 6.72 4.48
CA PRO A 471 -12.89 6.67 3.02
C PRO A 471 -11.66 7.34 2.40
N ASN A 472 -11.19 6.87 1.24
CA ASN A 472 -10.07 7.51 0.53
C ASN A 472 -10.53 8.79 -0.18
N THR A 473 -10.43 9.90 0.54
CA THR A 473 -10.80 11.25 0.06
C THR A 473 -9.58 12.10 -0.31
N VAL A 474 -8.40 11.49 -0.46
CA VAL A 474 -7.13 12.20 -0.74
C VAL A 474 -7.26 13.12 -1.96
N LEU A 475 -7.95 12.66 -3.00
CA LEU A 475 -8.16 13.42 -4.24
C LEU A 475 -8.74 14.81 -4.01
N ALA A 476 -9.60 15.01 -3.00
CA ALA A 476 -10.17 16.34 -2.71
C ALA A 476 -9.17 17.35 -2.16
N ARG A 477 -8.05 16.89 -1.57
CA ARG A 477 -6.94 17.77 -1.17
C ARG A 477 -5.96 18.03 -2.31
N GLU A 478 -5.88 17.10 -3.27
CA GLU A 478 -4.97 17.24 -4.41
C GLU A 478 -5.58 18.03 -5.57
N GLU A 479 -6.89 17.91 -5.76
CA GLU A 479 -7.66 18.56 -6.83
C GLU A 479 -8.94 19.25 -6.29
N PRO A 480 -8.81 20.19 -5.30
CA PRO A 480 -9.95 20.84 -4.64
C PRO A 480 -10.85 21.65 -5.58
N GLN A 481 -10.34 22.01 -6.76
CA GLN A 481 -11.09 22.72 -7.80
C GLN A 481 -12.14 21.83 -8.51
N HIS A 482 -11.99 20.50 -8.45
CA HIS A 482 -12.88 19.55 -9.15
C HIS A 482 -13.82 18.79 -8.21
N VAL A 483 -13.35 18.47 -7.01
CA VAL A 483 -14.07 17.58 -6.08
C VAL A 483 -14.08 18.16 -4.67
N ARG A 484 -15.20 17.95 -3.96
CA ARG A 484 -15.43 18.47 -2.60
C ARG A 484 -15.83 17.35 -1.64
N ILE A 485 -15.68 17.59 -0.34
CA ILE A 485 -16.01 16.66 0.74
C ILE A 485 -17.24 17.13 1.50
N ASP A 486 -18.15 16.18 1.79
CA ASP A 486 -19.25 16.32 2.74
C ASP A 486 -19.02 15.35 3.92
N GLY A 487 -18.68 15.92 5.08
CA GLY A 487 -18.27 15.17 6.26
C GLY A 487 -17.02 14.32 6.02
N LYS A 488 -17.19 13.01 5.80
CA LYS A 488 -16.10 12.05 5.57
C LYS A 488 -16.06 11.48 4.14
N HIS A 489 -17.05 11.81 3.31
CA HIS A 489 -17.23 11.26 1.96
C HIS A 489 -17.20 12.40 0.93
N PHE A 490 -17.17 12.06 -0.36
CA PHE A 490 -17.33 13.08 -1.41
C PHE A 490 -18.74 13.66 -1.39
N GLN A 491 -18.87 14.94 -1.72
CA GLN A 491 -20.18 15.58 -1.93
C GLN A 491 -20.86 14.89 -3.11
N ALA A 492 -22.05 14.32 -2.87
CA ALA A 492 -22.85 13.73 -3.93
C ALA A 492 -23.65 14.81 -4.69
N VAL A 493 -23.82 14.59 -5.99
CA VAL A 493 -24.68 15.40 -6.86
C VAL A 493 -25.64 14.51 -7.64
N ASP A 494 -26.78 15.07 -8.06
CA ASP A 494 -27.68 14.43 -9.02
C ASP A 494 -27.14 14.53 -10.46
N GLU A 495 -27.86 13.94 -11.42
CA GLU A 495 -27.49 13.99 -12.84
C GLU A 495 -27.56 15.40 -13.46
N ASN A 496 -28.04 16.40 -12.72
CA ASN A 496 -28.05 17.81 -13.12
C ASN A 496 -26.99 18.64 -12.38
N GLY A 497 -26.12 18.00 -11.60
CA GLY A 497 -25.07 18.66 -10.82
C GLY A 497 -25.54 19.34 -9.55
N ARG A 498 -26.77 19.10 -9.08
CA ARG A 498 -27.30 19.66 -7.83
C ARG A 498 -26.89 18.78 -6.65
N ASN A 499 -26.48 19.40 -5.55
CA ASN A 499 -26.11 18.67 -4.34
C ASN A 499 -27.29 17.82 -3.82
N VAL A 500 -26.98 16.59 -3.44
CA VAL A 500 -27.93 15.64 -2.84
C VAL A 500 -27.28 14.94 -1.65
N THR A 501 -28.11 14.42 -0.75
CA THR A 501 -27.66 13.67 0.42
C THR A 501 -28.02 12.19 0.23
N PRO A 502 -27.04 11.29 0.08
CA PRO A 502 -27.34 9.86 -0.07
C PRO A 502 -27.96 9.25 1.18
N GLU A 503 -28.96 8.39 0.99
CA GLU A 503 -29.55 7.60 2.07
C GLU A 503 -28.52 6.60 2.63
N ARG A 504 -28.37 6.48 3.95
CA ARG A 504 -27.40 5.56 4.57
C ARG A 504 -27.92 4.12 4.69
N ILE A 505 -28.34 3.55 3.57
CA ILE A 505 -28.81 2.17 3.47
C ILE A 505 -28.33 1.54 2.15
N THR A 506 -28.09 0.24 2.16
CA THR A 506 -27.56 -0.50 1.01
C THR A 506 -28.56 -0.73 -0.12
N LYS A 507 -29.82 -0.33 0.08
CA LYS A 507 -30.92 -0.36 -0.89
C LYS A 507 -31.63 0.99 -0.90
N PRO A 508 -30.94 2.07 -1.29
CA PRO A 508 -31.54 3.41 -1.34
C PRO A 508 -32.60 3.46 -2.44
N ALA A 509 -33.54 4.41 -2.35
CA ALA A 509 -34.50 4.66 -3.42
C ALA A 509 -33.81 5.17 -4.70
N ALA A 510 -32.70 5.91 -4.54
CA ALA A 510 -31.85 6.37 -5.63
C ALA A 510 -30.36 6.23 -5.29
N ALA A 511 -29.57 5.68 -6.21
CA ALA A 511 -28.12 5.54 -6.08
C ALA A 511 -27.40 6.81 -6.54
N HIS A 512 -27.19 7.76 -5.62
CA HIS A 512 -26.51 9.03 -5.90
C HIS A 512 -24.97 8.88 -5.95
N VAL A 513 -24.46 8.40 -7.07
CA VAL A 513 -23.03 8.04 -7.24
C VAL A 513 -22.18 9.10 -7.95
N LEU A 514 -22.74 10.24 -8.36
CA LEU A 514 -21.98 11.31 -9.01
C LEU A 514 -21.40 12.25 -7.95
N MET A 515 -20.15 12.67 -8.11
CA MET A 515 -19.52 13.70 -7.26
C MET A 515 -19.28 15.02 -8.00
N ASN A 516 -19.24 14.99 -9.34
CA ASN A 516 -19.05 16.16 -10.17
C ASN A 516 -19.68 15.95 -11.54
N VAL A 517 -20.36 16.98 -12.05
CA VAL A 517 -20.80 17.08 -13.45
C VAL A 517 -20.15 18.34 -14.01
N ARG A 518 -19.35 18.20 -15.06
CA ARG A 518 -18.60 19.28 -15.69
C ARG A 518 -19.50 20.11 -16.60
N ALA A 519 -19.03 21.31 -16.93
CA ALA A 519 -19.73 22.20 -17.87
C ALA A 519 -19.91 21.59 -19.27
N ASP A 520 -19.00 20.71 -19.68
CA ASP A 520 -19.07 19.96 -20.95
C ASP A 520 -19.94 18.70 -20.89
N GLY A 521 -20.64 18.47 -19.77
CA GLY A 521 -21.53 17.33 -19.57
C GLY A 521 -20.85 16.03 -19.12
N ARG A 522 -19.51 15.94 -19.17
CA ARG A 522 -18.78 14.78 -18.64
C ARG A 522 -18.86 14.75 -17.12
N ALA A 523 -18.74 13.58 -16.51
CA ALA A 523 -18.97 13.42 -15.09
C ALA A 523 -17.92 12.56 -14.40
N ILE A 524 -17.89 12.71 -13.07
CA ILE A 524 -17.06 11.96 -12.15
C ILE A 524 -17.97 11.31 -11.12
N SER A 525 -17.75 10.02 -10.86
CA SER A 525 -18.55 9.21 -9.95
C SER A 525 -17.69 8.51 -8.89
N PHE A 526 -18.29 8.07 -7.79
CA PHE A 526 -17.63 7.36 -6.70
C PHE A 526 -18.43 6.14 -6.23
N PHE A 527 -17.71 5.10 -5.83
CA PHE A 527 -18.27 3.80 -5.49
C PHE A 527 -17.56 3.16 -4.29
N GLY A 528 -18.16 2.10 -3.75
CA GLY A 528 -17.59 1.30 -2.67
C GLY A 528 -17.50 2.05 -1.34
N ASP A 529 -16.37 1.90 -0.66
CA ASP A 529 -16.09 2.55 0.63
C ASP A 529 -16.09 4.09 0.56
N LEU A 530 -16.05 4.66 -0.65
CA LEU A 530 -16.15 6.09 -0.85
C LEU A 530 -17.57 6.62 -0.67
N HIS A 531 -18.57 5.74 -0.77
CA HIS A 531 -19.97 6.11 -0.71
C HIS A 531 -20.59 5.75 0.66
N PRO A 532 -21.28 6.68 1.33
CA PRO A 532 -21.76 6.48 2.71
C PRO A 532 -22.73 5.30 2.88
N SER A 533 -23.46 4.95 1.83
CA SER A 533 -24.44 3.86 1.82
C SER A 533 -23.83 2.46 1.64
N PHE A 534 -22.62 2.39 1.08
CA PHE A 534 -22.04 1.16 0.55
C PHE A 534 -20.68 0.79 1.16
N ALA A 535 -20.25 1.51 2.21
CA ALA A 535 -18.97 1.28 2.86
C ALA A 535 -18.97 0.07 3.81
N GLY A 536 -17.80 -0.56 3.93
CA GLY A 536 -17.44 -1.44 5.04
C GLY A 536 -17.51 -2.94 4.78
N ASN A 537 -17.99 -3.41 3.61
CA ASN A 537 -17.84 -4.80 3.20
C ASN A 537 -17.85 -4.99 1.67
N VAL A 538 -17.41 -6.16 1.22
CA VAL A 538 -17.25 -6.52 -0.20
C VAL A 538 -18.57 -6.43 -0.97
N VAL A 539 -19.64 -7.07 -0.47
CA VAL A 539 -20.93 -7.14 -1.17
C VAL A 539 -21.61 -5.78 -1.29
N LYS A 540 -21.46 -4.89 -0.29
CA LYS A 540 -21.94 -3.51 -0.36
C LYS A 540 -21.17 -2.70 -1.40
N ALA A 541 -19.85 -2.90 -1.49
CA ALA A 541 -19.05 -2.26 -2.51
C ALA A 541 -19.46 -2.71 -3.92
N MET A 542 -19.71 -4.00 -4.13
CA MET A 542 -20.25 -4.51 -5.39
C MET A 542 -21.66 -3.99 -5.67
N ALA A 543 -22.52 -3.88 -4.65
CA ALA A 543 -23.86 -3.31 -4.77
C ALA A 543 -23.84 -1.85 -5.23
N SER A 544 -22.87 -1.05 -4.76
CA SER A 544 -22.70 0.32 -5.26
C SER A 544 -22.50 0.37 -6.77
N ALA A 545 -21.71 -0.55 -7.32
CA ALA A 545 -21.47 -0.65 -8.75
C ALA A 545 -22.72 -1.14 -9.50
N LYS A 546 -23.37 -2.20 -9.02
CA LYS A 546 -24.61 -2.73 -9.63
C LYS A 546 -25.73 -1.69 -9.67
N GLN A 547 -25.90 -0.90 -8.60
CA GLN A 547 -26.97 0.08 -8.52
C GLN A 547 -26.60 1.41 -9.20
N GLY A 548 -25.31 1.75 -9.25
CA GLY A 548 -24.84 3.03 -9.79
C GLY A 548 -24.42 3.01 -11.26
N TYR A 549 -24.06 1.86 -11.86
CA TYR A 549 -23.70 1.81 -13.28
C TYR A 549 -24.78 2.39 -14.21
N PRO A 550 -26.10 2.23 -13.97
CA PRO A 550 -27.12 2.81 -14.86
C PRO A 550 -27.08 4.33 -14.87
N VAL A 551 -26.65 4.97 -13.77
CA VAL A 551 -26.46 6.43 -13.70
C VAL A 551 -25.32 6.84 -14.62
N VAL A 552 -24.20 6.10 -14.60
CA VAL A 552 -23.05 6.35 -15.49
C VAL A 552 -23.45 6.19 -16.96
N SER A 553 -24.13 5.10 -17.32
CA SER A 553 -24.58 4.86 -18.70
C SER A 553 -25.54 5.96 -19.19
N ARG A 554 -26.44 6.47 -18.32
CA ARG A 554 -27.30 7.61 -18.67
C ARG A 554 -26.53 8.90 -18.86
N MET A 555 -25.53 9.18 -18.03
CA MET A 555 -24.67 10.36 -18.19
C MET A 555 -23.90 10.31 -19.51
N LEU A 556 -23.34 9.15 -19.86
CA LEU A 556 -22.64 8.95 -21.13
C LEU A 556 -23.55 9.18 -22.33
N ALA A 557 -24.77 8.63 -22.31
CA ALA A 557 -25.74 8.75 -23.41
C ALA A 557 -26.22 10.19 -23.69
N ARG A 558 -25.95 11.16 -22.80
CA ARG A 558 -26.30 12.58 -23.00
C ARG A 558 -25.33 13.32 -23.90
N GLN A 559 -24.15 12.76 -24.15
CA GLN A 559 -23.08 13.39 -24.92
C GLN A 559 -22.63 12.45 -26.05
N PRO A 560 -22.12 12.97 -27.17
CA PRO A 560 -21.43 12.14 -28.14
C PRO A 560 -20.16 11.55 -27.51
N ALA A 561 -19.76 10.35 -27.95
CA ALA A 561 -18.49 9.79 -27.56
C ALA A 561 -17.32 10.62 -28.10
N SER A 562 -16.23 10.72 -27.34
CA SER A 562 -14.98 11.33 -27.79
C SER A 562 -14.48 10.70 -29.10
N GLU A 563 -13.97 11.54 -30.00
CA GLU A 563 -13.44 11.17 -31.33
C GLU A 563 -12.27 10.18 -31.25
N ILE A 564 -11.56 10.13 -30.11
CA ILE A 564 -10.49 9.16 -29.88
C ILE A 564 -11.10 7.77 -29.77
N SER A 565 -10.71 6.88 -30.69
CA SER A 565 -11.20 5.50 -30.67
C SER A 565 -10.68 4.73 -29.45
N PRO A 566 -11.45 3.75 -28.93
CA PRO A 566 -11.01 2.87 -27.84
C PRO A 566 -9.62 2.24 -28.06
N GLY A 567 -9.37 1.73 -29.27
CA GLY A 567 -8.10 1.10 -29.63
C GLY A 567 -6.93 2.08 -29.60
N ALA A 568 -7.12 3.30 -30.12
CA ALA A 568 -6.10 4.34 -30.10
C ALA A 568 -5.78 4.80 -28.66
N LEU A 569 -6.80 4.95 -27.81
CA LEU A 569 -6.61 5.28 -26.40
C LEU A 569 -5.80 4.19 -25.69
N ILE A 570 -6.18 2.91 -25.83
CA ILE A 570 -5.48 1.79 -25.18
C ILE A 570 -4.03 1.68 -25.68
N ALA A 571 -3.79 1.84 -26.99
CA ALA A 571 -2.44 1.82 -27.56
C ALA A 571 -1.57 2.93 -26.95
N ARG A 572 -2.09 4.16 -26.89
CA ARG A 572 -1.41 5.29 -26.26
C ARG A 572 -1.11 5.02 -24.78
N LEU A 573 -2.07 4.49 -24.03
CA LEU A 573 -1.86 4.18 -22.61
C LEU A 573 -0.82 3.08 -22.37
N ASN A 574 -0.74 2.07 -23.25
CA ASN A 574 0.32 1.07 -23.19
C ASN A 574 1.72 1.68 -23.38
N GLU A 575 1.86 2.67 -24.26
CA GLU A 575 3.13 3.37 -24.47
C GLU A 575 3.50 4.28 -23.28
N GLU A 576 2.49 4.93 -22.70
CA GLU A 576 2.65 6.03 -21.73
C GLU A 576 2.75 5.55 -20.27
N LEU A 577 2.08 4.45 -19.92
CA LEU A 577 1.94 3.96 -18.53
C LEU A 577 2.78 2.71 -18.21
N ARG A 578 3.30 1.98 -19.21
CA ARG A 578 4.15 0.80 -18.96
C ARG A 578 5.61 1.22 -18.85
N ALA A 579 6.12 1.21 -17.63
CA ALA A 579 7.50 1.57 -17.36
C ALA A 579 8.47 0.43 -17.69
N VAL A 580 9.60 0.76 -18.31
CA VAL A 580 10.69 -0.17 -18.62
C VAL A 580 12.02 0.44 -18.24
N VAL A 581 12.95 -0.39 -17.76
CA VAL A 581 14.31 0.06 -17.48
C VAL A 581 14.98 0.45 -18.80
N HIS A 582 15.55 1.66 -18.85
CA HIS A 582 16.33 2.14 -19.97
C HIS A 582 17.82 1.85 -19.77
N ALA A 583 18.35 2.18 -18.58
CA ALA A 583 19.75 1.97 -18.24
C ALA A 583 19.94 1.84 -16.72
N VAL A 584 21.03 1.18 -16.32
CA VAL A 584 21.51 1.13 -14.94
C VAL A 584 22.99 1.53 -14.95
N ASN A 585 23.31 2.69 -14.37
CA ASN A 585 24.65 3.26 -14.37
C ASN A 585 25.24 3.21 -12.96
N ARG A 586 26.41 2.59 -12.78
CA ARG A 586 27.10 2.63 -11.49
C ARG A 586 27.81 3.98 -11.32
N LEU A 587 27.37 4.77 -10.34
CA LEU A 587 27.93 6.10 -10.06
C LEU A 587 29.10 6.04 -9.07
N THR A 588 28.99 5.16 -8.08
CA THR A 588 30.04 4.90 -7.07
C THR A 588 30.03 3.40 -6.70
N PRO A 589 30.95 2.90 -5.86
CA PRO A 589 30.92 1.51 -5.41
C PRO A 589 29.62 1.07 -4.72
N ALA A 590 28.82 2.01 -4.18
CA ALA A 590 27.58 1.72 -3.48
C ALA A 590 26.35 2.46 -4.04
N ILE A 591 26.50 3.25 -5.12
CA ILE A 591 25.41 4.05 -5.69
C ILE A 591 25.23 3.70 -7.16
N VAL A 592 23.98 3.39 -7.51
CA VAL A 592 23.55 3.17 -8.89
C VAL A 592 22.44 4.15 -9.27
N GLU A 593 22.49 4.60 -10.52
CA GLU A 593 21.43 5.33 -11.18
C GLU A 593 20.59 4.34 -11.98
N VAL A 594 19.28 4.32 -11.74
CA VAL A 594 18.32 3.55 -12.54
C VAL A 594 17.52 4.53 -13.37
N VAL A 595 17.72 4.50 -14.69
CA VAL A 595 17.00 5.30 -15.66
C VAL A 595 15.84 4.47 -16.21
N VAL A 596 14.62 4.99 -16.09
CA VAL A 596 13.37 4.31 -16.46
C VAL A 596 12.67 5.12 -17.54
N ARG A 597 12.26 4.47 -18.64
CA ARG A 597 11.34 5.06 -19.61
C ARG A 597 9.93 5.01 -19.03
N ALA A 598 9.39 6.17 -18.64
CA ALA A 598 8.06 6.32 -18.06
C ALA A 598 7.44 7.67 -18.49
N PRO A 599 6.98 7.79 -19.75
CA PRO A 599 6.71 9.08 -20.37
C PRO A 599 5.66 9.94 -19.63
N MET A 600 4.56 9.32 -19.14
CA MET A 600 3.55 10.06 -18.38
C MET A 600 4.05 10.51 -17.00
N ALA A 601 4.82 9.66 -16.31
CA ALA A 601 5.43 10.01 -15.02
C ALA A 601 6.42 11.18 -15.17
N VAL A 602 7.21 11.19 -16.26
CA VAL A 602 8.14 12.28 -16.59
C VAL A 602 7.42 13.61 -16.80
N ARG A 603 6.31 13.63 -17.52
CA ARG A 603 5.52 14.86 -17.72
C ARG A 603 4.89 15.37 -16.42
N ALA A 604 4.57 14.47 -15.50
CA ALA A 604 4.00 14.82 -14.20
C ALA A 604 5.05 15.21 -13.14
N PHE A 605 6.34 14.94 -13.39
CA PHE A 605 7.41 15.16 -12.42
C PHE A 605 7.51 16.63 -11.98
N ARG A 606 7.59 16.82 -10.65
CA ARG A 606 8.03 18.07 -10.03
C ARG A 606 9.14 17.77 -8.99
N PRO A 607 10.15 18.63 -8.85
CA PRO A 607 11.24 18.44 -7.89
C PRO A 607 10.75 18.14 -6.46
N GLY A 608 11.48 17.28 -5.76
CA GLY A 608 11.14 16.82 -4.40
C GLY A 608 10.16 15.65 -4.34
N GLN A 609 9.43 15.36 -5.43
CA GLN A 609 8.53 14.21 -5.47
C GLN A 609 9.28 12.88 -5.63
N PHE A 610 8.70 11.82 -5.09
CA PHE A 610 9.26 10.47 -5.14
C PHE A 610 8.32 9.48 -5.83
N TYR A 611 8.89 8.31 -6.13
CA TYR A 611 8.30 7.23 -6.90
C TYR A 611 8.51 5.90 -6.16
N ARG A 612 7.61 4.96 -6.37
CA ARG A 612 7.79 3.57 -5.95
C ARG A 612 8.36 2.75 -7.11
N LEU A 613 9.63 2.36 -7.01
CA LEU A 613 10.25 1.41 -7.94
C LEU A 613 10.08 -0.02 -7.45
N GLN A 614 9.65 -0.94 -8.33
CA GLN A 614 9.52 -2.37 -8.01
C GLN A 614 9.61 -3.23 -9.29
N ASN A 615 10.19 -4.42 -9.22
CA ASN A 615 10.06 -5.41 -10.31
C ASN A 615 8.79 -6.29 -10.12
N TYR A 616 8.47 -7.05 -11.17
CA TYR A 616 7.41 -8.05 -11.14
C TYR A 616 7.90 -9.36 -10.52
N GLU A 617 7.12 -9.95 -9.62
CA GLU A 617 7.45 -11.24 -9.01
C GLU A 617 7.46 -12.34 -10.07
N MET A 618 6.46 -12.34 -10.97
CA MET A 618 6.32 -13.30 -12.07
C MET A 618 7.52 -13.31 -13.03
N LEU A 619 8.22 -12.19 -13.13
CA LEU A 619 9.35 -12.00 -14.05
C LEU A 619 10.70 -12.01 -13.32
N SER A 620 10.69 -12.20 -11.99
CA SER A 620 11.90 -12.14 -11.19
C SER A 620 12.67 -13.46 -11.21
N ARG A 621 14.00 -13.34 -11.19
CA ARG A 621 14.94 -14.46 -11.18
C ARG A 621 14.76 -15.29 -9.91
N ASP A 622 14.97 -16.60 -10.05
CA ASP A 622 15.09 -17.52 -8.92
C ASP A 622 16.57 -17.83 -8.69
N ALA A 623 16.98 -17.82 -7.42
CA ALA A 623 18.32 -18.21 -6.98
C ALA A 623 18.20 -19.23 -5.85
N ASP A 624 18.33 -20.52 -6.17
CA ASP A 624 18.32 -21.60 -5.17
C ASP A 624 17.04 -21.57 -4.30
N GLY A 625 15.88 -21.47 -4.94
CA GLY A 625 14.58 -21.38 -4.25
C GLY A 625 14.32 -20.04 -3.56
N THR A 626 15.11 -19.00 -3.88
CA THR A 626 14.86 -17.61 -3.46
C THR A 626 14.42 -16.78 -4.65
N ARG A 627 13.23 -16.19 -4.55
CA ARG A 627 12.69 -15.28 -5.57
C ARG A 627 13.29 -13.88 -5.36
N LEU A 628 14.01 -13.36 -6.35
CA LEU A 628 14.63 -12.02 -6.30
C LEU A 628 13.63 -10.90 -6.63
N ALA A 629 12.43 -11.01 -6.04
CA ALA A 629 11.41 -9.98 -6.07
C ALA A 629 11.78 -8.86 -5.10
N LYS A 630 11.71 -7.61 -5.57
CA LYS A 630 11.99 -6.41 -4.80
C LYS A 630 10.75 -5.99 -4.03
N GLU A 631 10.93 -5.56 -2.79
CA GLU A 631 9.98 -4.72 -2.06
C GLU A 631 9.83 -3.36 -2.78
N GLY A 632 8.77 -2.61 -2.49
CA GLY A 632 8.58 -1.28 -3.07
C GLY A 632 9.61 -0.29 -2.53
N LEU A 633 10.48 0.24 -3.38
CA LEU A 633 11.50 1.23 -2.99
C LEU A 633 11.00 2.65 -3.22
N ALA A 634 10.99 3.47 -2.18
CA ALA A 634 10.71 4.91 -2.29
C ALA A 634 11.95 5.62 -2.80
N LEU A 635 11.92 6.07 -4.06
CA LEU A 635 13.05 6.72 -4.72
C LEU A 635 12.62 8.09 -5.21
N THR A 636 13.37 9.12 -4.84
CA THR A 636 13.16 10.47 -5.36
C THR A 636 13.54 10.54 -6.83
N GLY A 637 12.75 11.24 -7.63
CA GLY A 637 13.15 11.54 -9.01
C GLY A 637 14.33 12.49 -9.01
N ALA A 638 15.43 12.09 -9.64
CA ALA A 638 16.68 12.83 -9.63
C ALA A 638 16.73 13.76 -10.85
N ALA A 639 16.59 13.22 -12.06
CA ALA A 639 16.61 13.99 -13.30
C ALA A 639 15.55 13.46 -14.29
N ILE A 640 15.19 14.29 -15.27
CA ILE A 640 14.26 13.90 -16.34
C ILE A 640 14.80 14.27 -17.72
N ASP A 641 14.49 13.44 -18.71
CA ASP A 641 14.57 13.75 -20.13
C ASP A 641 13.14 13.73 -20.68
N ARG A 642 12.62 14.91 -21.02
CA ARG A 642 11.24 15.06 -21.51
C ARG A 642 11.05 14.58 -22.93
N GLU A 643 12.09 14.64 -23.75
CA GLU A 643 12.04 14.27 -25.17
C GLU A 643 11.89 12.77 -25.32
N HIS A 644 12.73 12.02 -24.59
CA HIS A 644 12.74 10.55 -24.64
C HIS A 644 11.83 9.90 -23.58
N GLY A 645 11.24 10.69 -22.69
CA GLY A 645 10.36 10.21 -21.61
C GLY A 645 11.12 9.38 -20.56
N LEU A 646 12.34 9.79 -20.21
CA LEU A 646 13.20 9.11 -19.25
C LEU A 646 13.21 9.80 -17.89
N LEU A 647 13.15 9.01 -16.82
CA LEU A 647 13.28 9.45 -15.44
C LEU A 647 14.45 8.72 -14.78
N SER A 648 15.38 9.49 -14.22
CA SER A 648 16.50 8.96 -13.43
C SER A 648 16.12 8.91 -11.94
N THR A 649 16.40 7.77 -11.31
CA THR A 649 16.36 7.59 -9.85
C THR A 649 17.74 7.19 -9.37
N ILE A 650 18.14 7.63 -8.18
CA ILE A 650 19.42 7.26 -7.57
C ILE A 650 19.16 6.35 -6.38
N VAL A 651 19.87 5.22 -6.34
CA VAL A 651 19.71 4.16 -5.34
C VAL A 651 21.04 3.98 -4.62
N LEU A 652 21.00 3.99 -3.29
CA LEU A 652 22.10 3.58 -2.43
C LEU A 652 21.92 2.10 -2.07
N GLU A 653 22.93 1.27 -2.38
CA GLU A 653 22.99 -0.15 -2.05
C GLU A 653 23.24 -0.32 -0.54
N MET A 654 22.15 -0.47 0.21
CA MET A 654 22.15 -0.64 1.67
C MET A 654 21.82 -2.08 2.08
N GLY A 655 21.71 -3.01 1.13
CA GLY A 655 21.16 -4.35 1.31
C GLY A 655 19.70 -4.46 0.88
N GLY A 656 19.15 -5.67 1.01
CA GLY A 656 17.75 -5.94 0.68
C GLY A 656 17.44 -5.65 -0.80
N SER A 657 16.29 -5.02 -1.04
CA SER A 657 15.81 -4.72 -2.40
C SER A 657 16.66 -3.69 -3.15
N SER A 658 17.39 -2.82 -2.42
CA SER A 658 18.23 -1.78 -3.04
C SER A 658 19.43 -2.37 -3.80
N ASP A 659 20.08 -3.41 -3.25
CA ASP A 659 21.17 -4.15 -3.91
C ASP A 659 20.73 -4.80 -5.24
N LEU A 660 19.47 -5.22 -5.31
CA LEU A 660 18.93 -5.88 -6.50
C LEU A 660 18.67 -4.89 -7.66
N CYS A 661 18.68 -3.58 -7.42
CA CYS A 661 18.49 -2.57 -8.47
C CYS A 661 19.64 -2.54 -9.45
N ALA A 662 20.87 -2.82 -8.99
CA ALA A 662 22.05 -2.93 -9.86
C ALA A 662 21.95 -4.07 -10.89
N GLN A 663 21.02 -5.00 -10.68
CA GLN A 663 20.84 -6.21 -11.50
C GLN A 663 19.68 -6.10 -12.49
N LEU A 664 18.98 -4.96 -12.52
CA LEU A 664 17.94 -4.69 -13.51
C LEU A 664 18.56 -4.56 -14.91
N ALA A 665 17.91 -5.10 -15.92
CA ALA A 665 18.39 -5.06 -17.30
C ALA A 665 17.65 -4.01 -18.15
N PRO A 666 18.32 -3.35 -19.12
CA PRO A 666 17.62 -2.57 -20.14
C PRO A 666 16.50 -3.38 -20.82
N GLY A 667 15.34 -2.76 -20.99
CA GLY A 667 14.12 -3.40 -21.50
C GLY A 667 13.32 -4.19 -20.46
N GLU A 668 13.83 -4.40 -19.25
CA GLU A 668 13.11 -5.10 -18.19
C GLU A 668 11.88 -4.28 -17.74
N PRO A 669 10.67 -4.87 -17.72
CA PRO A 669 9.47 -4.19 -17.25
C PRO A 669 9.52 -4.01 -15.73
N VAL A 670 9.20 -2.80 -15.27
CA VAL A 670 9.17 -2.44 -13.85
C VAL A 670 7.94 -1.60 -13.55
N ILE A 671 7.60 -1.50 -12.27
CA ILE A 671 6.66 -0.51 -11.77
C ILE A 671 7.45 0.71 -11.35
N LEU A 672 7.04 1.88 -11.84
CA LEU A 672 7.46 3.18 -11.34
C LEU A 672 6.21 3.99 -10.97
N MET A 673 5.63 3.69 -9.80
CA MET A 673 4.40 4.35 -9.39
C MET A 673 4.69 5.73 -8.79
N GLY A 674 4.18 6.76 -9.44
CA GLY A 674 4.32 8.14 -9.01
C GLY A 674 4.13 9.13 -10.17
N PRO A 675 4.28 10.44 -9.93
CA PRO A 675 4.85 11.00 -8.71
C PRO A 675 3.90 10.91 -7.50
N THR A 676 4.49 10.80 -6.32
CA THR A 676 3.81 10.91 -5.02
C THR A 676 4.56 11.87 -4.10
N GLY A 677 4.12 12.02 -2.85
CA GLY A 677 4.57 13.10 -1.98
C GLY A 677 4.07 14.48 -2.43
N HIS A 678 4.68 15.53 -1.88
CA HIS A 678 4.40 16.92 -2.24
C HIS A 678 5.63 17.49 -2.98
N PRO A 679 5.46 18.24 -4.08
CA PRO A 679 6.58 18.96 -4.67
C PRO A 679 7.24 19.88 -3.67
N THR A 680 8.57 19.96 -3.66
CA THR A 680 9.26 20.91 -2.79
C THR A 680 8.92 22.33 -3.22
N GLU A 681 8.59 23.18 -2.25
CA GLU A 681 8.40 24.61 -2.49
C GLU A 681 9.70 25.26 -2.97
N THR A 682 9.64 25.89 -4.14
CA THR A 682 10.78 26.54 -4.79
C THR A 682 10.50 28.01 -5.07
N PRO A 683 10.42 28.88 -4.04
CA PRO A 683 10.13 30.31 -4.22
C PRO A 683 11.24 31.02 -5.00
N GLY A 684 10.91 32.17 -5.59
CA GLY A 684 11.85 33.07 -6.25
C GLY A 684 12.26 34.25 -5.35
N GLY A 685 13.50 34.73 -5.50
CA GLY A 685 14.03 35.89 -4.78
C GLY A 685 14.46 35.63 -3.33
N GLU A 686 14.46 34.38 -2.88
CA GLU A 686 14.99 33.97 -1.56
C GLU A 686 16.49 33.63 -1.66
N SER A 687 17.22 33.75 -0.55
CA SER A 687 18.52 33.07 -0.38
C SER A 687 18.29 31.74 0.33
N VAL A 688 18.62 30.64 -0.34
CA VAL A 688 18.32 29.27 0.11
C VAL A 688 19.60 28.49 0.39
N LEU A 689 19.65 27.85 1.55
CA LEU A 689 20.69 26.91 1.94
C LEU A 689 20.21 25.47 1.71
N LEU A 690 20.87 24.75 0.81
CA LEU A 690 20.67 23.33 0.59
C LEU A 690 21.75 22.54 1.33
N ILE A 691 21.36 21.56 2.15
CA ILE A 691 22.29 20.71 2.90
C ILE A 691 22.02 19.26 2.54
N GLY A 692 22.94 18.66 1.77
CA GLY A 692 22.82 17.30 1.26
C GLY A 692 23.88 16.36 1.82
N GLY A 693 23.47 15.17 2.25
CA GLY A 693 24.41 14.13 2.70
C GLY A 693 24.27 12.85 1.92
N GLY A 694 25.37 12.40 1.31
CA GLY A 694 25.42 11.17 0.52
C GLY A 694 24.34 11.14 -0.55
N LEU A 695 23.37 10.22 -0.41
CA LEU A 695 22.22 10.10 -1.32
C LEU A 695 21.31 11.34 -1.32
N GLY A 696 21.25 12.11 -0.23
CA GLY A 696 20.43 13.32 -0.15
C GLY A 696 20.77 14.37 -1.21
N ASN A 697 22.01 14.37 -1.70
CA ASN A 697 22.44 15.24 -2.80
C ASN A 697 21.70 14.97 -4.12
N ALA A 698 21.25 13.73 -4.36
CA ALA A 698 20.50 13.34 -5.55
C ALA A 698 19.17 14.09 -5.70
N VAL A 699 18.56 14.45 -4.57
CA VAL A 699 17.27 15.15 -4.55
C VAL A 699 17.47 16.64 -4.76
N LEU A 700 18.49 17.18 -4.09
CA LEU A 700 18.73 18.61 -3.98
C LEU A 700 19.16 19.25 -5.29
N PHE A 701 19.81 18.54 -6.22
CA PHE A 701 20.22 19.18 -7.46
C PHE A 701 19.01 19.62 -8.32
N SER A 702 17.94 18.82 -8.39
CA SER A 702 16.70 19.22 -9.12
C SER A 702 15.98 20.40 -8.44
N ILE A 703 15.99 20.42 -7.11
CA ILE A 703 15.42 21.49 -6.29
C ILE A 703 16.22 22.79 -6.48
N GLY A 704 17.55 22.72 -6.37
CA GLY A 704 18.45 23.86 -6.53
C GLY A 704 18.41 24.46 -7.93
N GLN A 705 18.41 23.63 -8.98
CA GLN A 705 18.24 24.11 -10.35
C GLN A 705 16.91 24.86 -10.53
N THR A 706 15.82 24.37 -9.94
CA THR A 706 14.51 25.02 -10.00
C THR A 706 14.47 26.32 -9.19
N LEU A 707 15.07 26.35 -8.00
CA LEU A 707 15.22 27.58 -7.21
C LEU A 707 15.97 28.67 -7.97
N ARG A 708 17.09 28.32 -8.61
CA ARG A 708 17.88 29.25 -9.42
C ARG A 708 17.10 29.72 -10.65
N ALA A 709 16.40 28.82 -11.34
CA ALA A 709 15.54 29.18 -12.46
C ALA A 709 14.42 30.16 -12.05
N ASN A 710 13.92 30.07 -10.81
CA ASN A 710 12.95 31.00 -10.24
C ASN A 710 13.57 32.29 -9.69
N GLY A 711 14.90 32.47 -9.80
CA GLY A 711 15.62 33.69 -9.39
C GLY A 711 16.08 33.74 -7.94
N SER A 712 16.10 32.60 -7.23
CA SER A 712 16.66 32.51 -5.87
C SER A 712 18.18 32.27 -5.89
N ARG A 713 18.88 32.75 -4.86
CA ARG A 713 20.32 32.51 -4.64
C ARG A 713 20.51 31.22 -3.84
N VAL A 714 21.32 30.29 -4.33
CA VAL A 714 21.49 28.98 -3.70
C VAL A 714 22.91 28.78 -3.17
N LEU A 715 23.01 28.62 -1.86
CA LEU A 715 24.20 28.12 -1.15
C LEU A 715 24.03 26.62 -0.91
N TYR A 716 24.99 25.81 -1.33
CA TYR A 716 24.87 24.36 -1.28
C TYR A 716 25.99 23.74 -0.44
N PHE A 717 25.63 22.95 0.57
CA PHE A 717 26.56 22.12 1.34
C PHE A 717 26.43 20.66 0.89
N ALA A 718 27.44 20.18 0.16
CA ALA A 718 27.46 18.84 -0.41
C ALA A 718 28.37 17.94 0.43
N GLY A 719 27.77 17.20 1.38
CA GLY A 719 28.48 16.31 2.29
C GLY A 719 28.55 14.86 1.81
N TYR A 720 29.74 14.28 1.95
CA TYR A 720 30.03 12.88 1.63
C TYR A 720 30.95 12.29 2.71
N LYS A 721 30.84 10.98 2.94
CA LYS A 721 31.73 10.31 3.89
C LYS A 721 33.14 10.20 3.32
N ARG A 722 33.27 9.69 2.09
CA ARG A 722 34.56 9.52 1.40
C ARG A 722 34.56 10.21 0.06
N ALA A 723 35.75 10.52 -0.44
CA ALA A 723 35.91 11.15 -1.74
C ALA A 723 35.31 10.33 -2.90
N VAL A 724 35.38 8.99 -2.82
CA VAL A 724 34.80 8.07 -3.80
C VAL A 724 33.26 8.07 -3.84
N ASP A 725 32.62 8.60 -2.80
CA ASP A 725 31.16 8.64 -2.70
C ASP A 725 30.57 9.87 -3.43
N ARG A 726 31.40 10.79 -3.98
CA ARG A 726 30.96 11.97 -4.73
C ARG A 726 30.51 11.60 -6.15
N TYR A 727 29.33 12.07 -6.56
CA TYR A 727 28.72 11.79 -7.87
C TYR A 727 27.98 13.02 -8.42
N LYS A 728 27.73 13.04 -9.74
CA LYS A 728 26.94 14.05 -10.46
C LYS A 728 27.36 15.51 -10.13
N VAL A 729 28.68 15.76 -10.10
CA VAL A 729 29.26 17.07 -9.73
C VAL A 729 28.66 18.21 -10.58
N GLU A 730 28.56 18.04 -11.89
CA GLU A 730 28.00 19.04 -12.79
C GLU A 730 26.55 19.42 -12.45
N GLU A 731 25.72 18.46 -12.02
CA GLU A 731 24.33 18.73 -11.66
C GLU A 731 24.23 19.58 -10.39
N ILE A 732 25.14 19.33 -9.42
CA ILE A 732 25.26 20.12 -8.18
C ILE A 732 25.77 21.53 -8.50
N GLU A 733 26.75 21.66 -9.40
CA GLU A 733 27.24 22.96 -9.86
C GLU A 733 26.16 23.79 -10.54
N ARG A 734 25.33 23.18 -11.40
CA ARG A 734 24.19 23.87 -12.01
C ARG A 734 23.12 24.27 -10.98
N ALA A 735 23.00 23.50 -9.90
CA ALA A 735 22.02 23.72 -8.85
C ALA A 735 22.37 24.84 -7.85
N ALA A 736 23.60 25.36 -7.86
CA ALA A 736 24.11 26.24 -6.82
C ALA A 736 24.92 27.44 -7.35
N ASP A 737 24.76 28.59 -6.70
CA ASP A 737 25.60 29.77 -6.95
C ASP A 737 26.94 29.66 -6.23
N ALA A 738 26.96 29.04 -5.04
CA ALA A 738 28.19 28.69 -4.32
C ALA A 738 28.04 27.32 -3.63
N ILE A 739 29.09 26.51 -3.67
CA ILE A 739 29.14 25.19 -3.03
C ILE A 739 30.21 25.13 -1.95
N VAL A 740 29.88 24.47 -0.84
CA VAL A 740 30.83 23.97 0.14
C VAL A 740 30.87 22.45 0.02
N TRP A 741 31.98 21.93 -0.50
CA TRP A 741 32.23 20.50 -0.63
C TRP A 741 32.77 19.94 0.68
N CYS A 742 31.99 19.11 1.36
CA CYS A 742 32.36 18.54 2.67
C CYS A 742 32.68 17.06 2.51
N CYS A 743 33.83 16.62 3.00
CA CYS A 743 34.21 15.22 3.06
C CYS A 743 34.61 14.86 4.48
N ASP A 744 33.96 13.87 5.10
CA ASP A 744 34.27 13.48 6.49
C ASP A 744 35.74 13.03 6.62
N GLU A 745 36.27 12.36 5.58
CA GLU A 745 37.63 11.79 5.56
C GLU A 745 38.62 12.62 4.70
N ALA A 746 39.88 12.70 5.14
CA ALA A 746 40.99 13.28 4.36
C ALA A 746 41.35 12.39 3.15
N PRO A 747 41.85 12.95 2.02
CA PRO A 747 42.26 14.34 1.78
C PRO A 747 41.12 15.30 1.38
N GLY A 748 39.87 14.83 1.34
CA GLY A 748 38.70 15.61 0.95
C GLY A 748 38.62 15.98 -0.53
N PHE A 749 37.90 17.06 -0.82
CA PHE A 749 37.63 17.54 -2.18
C PHE A 749 38.44 18.79 -2.53
N ARG A 750 38.56 19.06 -3.83
CA ARG A 750 39.02 20.36 -4.36
C ARG A 750 37.82 21.16 -4.82
N ALA A 751 37.85 22.47 -4.56
CA ALA A 751 36.91 23.42 -5.14
C ALA A 751 37.40 23.83 -6.54
N GLU A 752 36.60 23.55 -7.56
CA GLU A 752 36.97 23.82 -8.96
C GLU A 752 36.55 25.23 -9.41
N ARG A 753 35.45 25.75 -8.86
CA ARG A 753 34.96 27.10 -9.12
C ARG A 753 35.50 28.08 -8.07
N ALA A 754 35.84 29.30 -8.47
CA ALA A 754 36.52 30.28 -7.60
C ALA A 754 35.71 30.68 -6.35
N GLN A 755 34.38 30.64 -6.44
CA GLN A 755 33.46 30.93 -5.35
C GLN A 755 33.21 29.73 -4.42
N ASP A 756 33.54 28.51 -4.85
CA ASP A 756 33.31 27.30 -4.07
C ASP A 756 34.39 27.12 -3.00
N LYS A 757 34.03 26.35 -1.98
CA LYS A 757 34.90 26.00 -0.84
C LYS A 757 34.97 24.50 -0.68
N ALA A 758 36.01 24.02 -0.01
CA ALA A 758 36.14 22.63 0.38
C ALA A 758 36.51 22.54 1.87
N PHE A 759 36.00 21.53 2.55
CA PHE A 759 36.24 21.29 3.96
C PHE A 759 36.37 19.78 4.24
N VAL A 760 37.30 19.43 5.13
CA VAL A 760 37.46 18.07 5.63
C VAL A 760 36.86 18.00 7.03
N GLY A 761 35.80 17.21 7.17
CA GLY A 761 34.99 17.09 8.37
C GLY A 761 33.49 17.05 8.05
N ASP A 762 32.69 16.83 9.09
CA ASP A 762 31.24 16.72 8.94
C ASP A 762 30.56 18.05 8.54
N ILE A 763 29.32 17.94 8.07
CA ILE A 763 28.49 19.07 7.61
C ILE A 763 28.33 20.15 8.67
N VAL A 764 28.18 19.80 9.96
CA VAL A 764 27.92 20.77 11.02
C VAL A 764 29.16 21.61 11.28
N THR A 765 30.32 20.95 11.33
CA THR A 765 31.62 21.60 11.50
C THR A 765 31.96 22.46 10.27
N ALA A 766 31.61 22.01 9.07
CA ALA A 766 31.76 22.81 7.86
C ALA A 766 30.88 24.08 7.88
N LEU A 767 29.64 23.98 8.36
CA LEU A 767 28.74 25.12 8.52
C LEU A 767 29.31 26.14 9.52
N ASP A 768 29.88 25.67 10.64
CA ASP A 768 30.54 26.53 11.62
C ASP A 768 31.79 27.22 11.06
N ALA A 769 32.64 26.47 10.34
CA ALA A 769 33.81 27.02 9.66
C ALA A 769 33.44 28.05 8.59
N TYR A 770 32.31 27.84 7.88
CA TYR A 770 31.77 28.81 6.94
C TYR A 770 31.22 30.06 7.66
N ALA A 771 30.45 29.87 8.73
CA ALA A 771 29.80 30.93 9.49
C ALA A 771 30.80 31.85 10.22
N SER A 772 31.88 31.27 10.75
CA SER A 772 32.96 31.97 11.43
C SER A 772 33.95 32.67 10.47
N GLY A 773 33.85 32.38 9.17
CA GLY A 773 34.78 32.91 8.16
C GLY A 773 36.11 32.15 8.04
N ALA A 774 36.26 31.01 8.72
CA ALA A 774 37.45 30.15 8.61
C ALA A 774 37.66 29.62 7.18
N LEU A 775 36.61 29.55 6.36
CA LEU A 775 36.67 29.22 4.93
C LEU A 775 36.92 30.44 4.01
N GLY A 776 37.27 31.59 4.61
CA GLY A 776 37.44 32.86 3.92
C GLY A 776 36.11 33.56 3.63
N LYS A 777 36.12 34.50 2.68
CA LYS A 777 34.93 35.31 2.35
C LYS A 777 33.77 34.42 1.86
N ALA A 778 32.64 34.50 2.56
CA ALA A 778 31.38 33.82 2.23
C ALA A 778 30.70 34.51 1.03
N PRO A 779 30.46 33.81 -0.10
CA PRO A 779 29.72 34.35 -1.23
C PRO A 779 28.24 34.65 -0.90
N ILE A 780 27.65 33.84 -0.01
CA ILE A 780 26.29 34.00 0.50
C ILE A 780 26.36 33.85 2.03
N PRO A 781 26.27 34.94 2.81
CA PRO A 781 26.30 34.87 4.27
C PRO A 781 25.11 34.10 4.84
N LEU A 782 25.31 33.33 5.92
CA LEU A 782 24.21 32.61 6.59
C LEU A 782 23.12 33.54 7.14
N GLY A 783 23.48 34.79 7.47
CA GLY A 783 22.54 35.81 7.95
C GLY A 783 21.57 36.33 6.89
N GLU A 784 21.82 36.02 5.61
CA GLU A 784 20.94 36.33 4.49
C GLU A 784 19.98 35.18 4.15
N ILE A 785 20.17 33.98 4.73
CA ILE A 785 19.40 32.78 4.37
C ILE A 785 17.95 32.88 4.85
N ASP A 786 17.02 32.83 3.91
CA ASP A 786 15.57 32.81 4.17
C ASP A 786 15.07 31.39 4.44
N ARG A 787 15.73 30.38 3.85
CA ARG A 787 15.27 28.99 3.85
C ARG A 787 16.42 28.00 3.92
N VAL A 788 16.27 26.97 4.76
CA VAL A 788 17.16 25.81 4.86
C VAL A 788 16.40 24.56 4.44
N ILE A 789 16.97 23.77 3.53
CA ILE A 789 16.44 22.46 3.12
C ILE A 789 17.53 21.42 3.38
N ALA A 790 17.30 20.55 4.37
CA ALA A 790 18.21 19.48 4.76
C ALA A 790 17.67 18.12 4.28
N ILE A 791 18.50 17.37 3.54
CA ILE A 791 18.16 16.04 3.04
C ILE A 791 19.36 15.11 3.23
N GLY A 792 19.18 14.04 4.00
CA GLY A 792 20.25 13.09 4.29
C GLY A 792 19.79 11.95 5.19
N SER A 793 20.70 11.37 5.97
CA SER A 793 20.34 10.44 7.04
C SER A 793 19.57 11.16 8.15
N ASP A 794 18.76 10.42 8.91
CA ASP A 794 18.08 10.92 10.11
C ASP A 794 19.08 11.58 11.08
N GLY A 795 20.26 10.99 11.24
CA GLY A 795 21.30 11.50 12.11
C GLY A 795 21.88 12.84 11.66
N MET A 796 22.11 13.02 10.35
CA MET A 796 22.63 14.28 9.83
C MET A 796 21.57 15.38 9.91
N MET A 797 20.32 15.10 9.53
CA MET A 797 19.23 16.08 9.65
C MET A 797 18.99 16.48 11.12
N ALA A 798 19.06 15.55 12.06
CA ALA A 798 18.98 15.83 13.49
C ALA A 798 20.15 16.71 13.98
N ALA A 799 21.37 16.44 13.50
CA ALA A 799 22.55 17.22 13.84
C ALA A 799 22.45 18.66 13.32
N VAL A 800 22.01 18.84 12.06
CA VAL A 800 21.73 20.16 11.47
C VAL A 800 20.65 20.89 12.26
N SER A 801 19.56 20.22 12.64
CA SER A 801 18.49 20.80 13.45
C SER A 801 19.02 21.38 14.76
N ARG A 802 19.77 20.57 15.54
CA ARG A 802 20.37 20.99 16.82
C ARG A 802 21.40 22.10 16.66
N ALA A 803 22.30 21.98 15.69
CA ALA A 803 23.36 22.98 15.48
C ALA A 803 22.78 24.35 15.14
N ARG A 804 21.73 24.38 14.31
CA ARG A 804 21.02 25.59 13.92
C ARG A 804 20.30 26.28 15.07
N GLN A 805 19.75 25.51 16.02
CA GLN A 805 19.12 26.06 17.23
C GLN A 805 20.14 26.42 18.32
N GLY A 806 21.31 25.79 18.32
CA GLY A 806 22.40 26.02 19.27
C GLY A 806 23.49 26.92 18.69
N MET A 807 24.68 26.34 18.49
CA MET A 807 25.92 27.07 18.18
C MET A 807 25.84 27.95 16.93
N LEU A 808 25.06 27.58 15.91
CA LEU A 808 24.94 28.35 14.67
C LEU A 808 23.81 29.39 14.69
N GLY A 809 22.95 29.40 15.71
CA GLY A 809 21.71 30.17 15.71
C GLY A 809 21.90 31.67 15.48
N GLN A 810 22.96 32.26 16.05
CA GLN A 810 23.31 33.67 15.89
C GLN A 810 23.73 34.05 14.47
N HIS A 811 24.15 33.08 13.65
CA HIS A 811 24.62 33.31 12.29
C HIS A 811 23.48 33.27 11.27
N PHE A 812 22.32 32.73 11.62
CA PHE A 812 21.18 32.62 10.72
C PHE A 812 20.22 33.80 10.86
N LYS A 813 19.54 34.14 9.76
CA LYS A 813 18.45 35.12 9.78
C LYS A 813 17.36 34.70 10.78
N PRO A 814 16.90 35.58 11.67
CA PRO A 814 15.78 35.27 12.56
C PRO A 814 14.51 34.91 11.77
N GLY A 815 13.86 33.81 12.13
CA GLY A 815 12.61 33.37 11.50
C GLY A 815 12.73 32.71 10.12
N HIS A 816 13.95 32.34 9.69
CA HIS A 816 14.13 31.55 8.46
C HIS A 816 13.34 30.23 8.50
N LYS A 817 12.85 29.78 7.35
CA LYS A 817 12.13 28.50 7.23
C LYS A 817 13.14 27.35 7.21
N ALA A 818 12.93 26.31 8.00
CA ALA A 818 13.80 25.13 8.02
C ALA A 818 13.01 23.86 7.72
N ILE A 819 13.48 23.10 6.72
CA ILE A 819 12.79 21.93 6.19
C ILE A 819 13.73 20.72 6.25
N ALA A 820 13.20 19.59 6.71
CA ALA A 820 13.77 18.27 6.47
C ALA A 820 12.91 17.50 5.48
N SER A 821 13.52 16.90 4.45
CA SER A 821 12.84 15.90 3.62
C SER A 821 12.96 14.52 4.26
N ILE A 822 11.89 14.06 4.90
CA ILE A 822 11.89 12.88 5.76
C ILE A 822 11.82 11.58 4.96
N ASN A 823 12.79 10.71 5.19
CA ASN A 823 12.92 9.37 4.63
C ASN A 823 12.22 8.28 5.48
N SER A 824 10.97 8.51 5.89
CA SER A 824 10.21 7.50 6.65
C SER A 824 10.03 6.20 5.85
N PRO A 825 9.94 5.03 6.49
CA PRO A 825 9.55 3.78 5.82
C PRO A 825 8.21 3.92 5.06
N MET A 826 8.11 3.33 3.87
CA MET A 826 6.88 3.39 3.06
C MET A 826 6.63 2.09 2.28
N GLN A 827 5.36 1.66 2.24
CA GLN A 827 4.93 0.44 1.53
C GLN A 827 4.04 0.79 0.35
N CYS A 828 2.87 1.37 0.61
CA CYS A 828 1.90 1.62 -0.47
C CYS A 828 2.28 2.81 -1.36
N MET A 829 2.82 3.88 -0.75
CA MET A 829 3.11 5.18 -1.37
C MET A 829 1.90 5.87 -2.03
N MET A 830 0.67 5.45 -1.68
CA MET A 830 -0.61 5.96 -2.19
C MET A 830 -1.22 7.08 -1.33
N LYS A 831 -0.41 7.79 -0.54
CA LYS A 831 -0.79 8.85 0.42
C LYS A 831 -1.77 8.41 1.51
N GLU A 832 -1.25 8.23 2.73
CA GLU A 832 -1.99 7.96 3.98
C GLU A 832 -2.66 6.58 4.14
N ILE A 833 -2.76 5.75 3.08
CA ILE A 833 -3.51 4.48 3.12
C ILE A 833 -2.91 3.43 4.07
N CYS A 834 -1.65 3.02 3.87
CA CYS A 834 -1.05 1.96 4.70
C CYS A 834 -0.54 2.45 6.06
N ALA A 835 -0.31 3.75 6.21
CA ALA A 835 0.27 4.37 7.42
C ALA A 835 1.65 3.85 7.88
N GLN A 836 2.41 3.16 7.03
CA GLN A 836 3.83 2.92 7.32
C GLN A 836 4.63 4.24 7.30
N CYS A 837 4.16 5.28 6.61
CA CYS A 837 4.84 6.57 6.49
C CYS A 837 4.57 7.53 7.66
N LEU A 838 3.98 7.07 8.78
CA LEU A 838 3.66 7.95 9.92
C LEU A 838 4.92 8.53 10.56
N GLN A 839 4.92 9.82 10.87
CA GLN A 839 6.02 10.51 11.53
C GLN A 839 5.50 11.33 12.70
N VAL A 840 6.18 11.25 13.85
CA VAL A 840 5.87 12.08 15.01
C VAL A 840 6.45 13.47 14.81
N HIS A 841 5.59 14.46 15.07
CA HIS A 841 5.95 15.86 15.24
C HIS A 841 5.76 16.26 16.70
N ARG A 842 6.68 17.07 17.22
CA ARG A 842 6.60 17.70 18.53
C ARG A 842 6.72 19.21 18.35
N ASP A 843 5.68 19.94 18.75
CA ASP A 843 5.72 21.39 18.69
C ASP A 843 6.73 21.92 19.75
N PRO A 844 7.75 22.70 19.35
CA PRO A 844 8.81 23.10 20.26
C PRO A 844 8.35 24.09 21.35
N ALA A 845 7.28 24.84 21.11
CA ALA A 845 6.78 25.85 22.06
C ALA A 845 5.83 25.23 23.11
N SER A 846 4.92 24.37 22.66
CA SER A 846 3.88 23.76 23.51
C SER A 846 4.23 22.35 24.01
N GLY A 847 5.20 21.70 23.37
CA GLY A 847 5.55 20.29 23.62
C GLY A 847 4.50 19.29 23.11
N VAL A 848 3.43 19.75 22.47
CA VAL A 848 2.33 18.90 21.98
C VAL A 848 2.80 18.02 20.83
N GLU A 849 2.53 16.73 20.96
CA GLU A 849 2.80 15.75 19.91
C GLU A 849 1.65 15.68 18.89
N SER A 850 2.00 15.51 17.63
CA SER A 850 1.09 15.22 16.53
C SER A 850 1.69 14.20 15.58
N VAL A 851 0.87 13.58 14.73
CA VAL A 851 1.32 12.58 13.77
C VAL A 851 0.97 13.02 12.36
N VAL A 852 1.97 13.00 11.48
CA VAL A 852 1.83 13.33 10.06
C VAL A 852 2.13 12.11 9.18
N PHE A 853 1.80 12.21 7.89
CA PHE A 853 2.08 11.17 6.91
C PHE A 853 3.15 11.65 5.93
N SER A 854 4.39 11.18 6.08
CA SER A 854 5.51 11.58 5.21
C SER A 854 5.27 11.26 3.74
N CYS A 855 4.49 10.22 3.46
CA CYS A 855 4.13 9.88 2.08
C CYS A 855 3.14 10.86 1.43
N PHE A 856 2.44 11.68 2.23
CA PHE A 856 1.61 12.77 1.73
C PHE A 856 2.46 14.03 1.48
N ASN A 857 3.27 14.40 2.48
CA ASN A 857 4.26 15.47 2.38
C ASN A 857 5.52 15.06 3.17
N GLN A 858 6.60 14.82 2.42
CA GLN A 858 7.89 14.44 2.97
C GLN A 858 8.69 15.64 3.49
N ASP A 859 8.42 16.84 2.96
CA ASP A 859 9.06 18.08 3.37
C ASP A 859 8.38 18.62 4.63
N GLN A 860 9.04 18.42 5.76
CA GLN A 860 8.50 18.71 7.09
C GLN A 860 9.32 19.79 7.79
N ASP A 861 8.68 20.52 8.71
CA ASP A 861 9.36 21.49 9.56
C ASP A 861 10.47 20.80 10.37
N LEU A 862 11.72 21.20 10.12
CA LEU A 862 12.93 20.57 10.68
C LEU A 862 12.94 20.58 12.22
N ASP A 863 12.25 21.54 12.85
CA ASP A 863 12.23 21.68 14.30
C ASP A 863 11.13 20.88 14.98
N ARG A 864 10.14 20.43 14.21
CA ARG A 864 9.04 19.62 14.73
C ARG A 864 9.34 18.15 14.68
N VAL A 865 10.26 17.69 13.82
CA VAL A 865 10.49 16.27 13.58
C VAL A 865 11.12 15.60 14.80
N ASP A 866 10.48 14.53 15.28
CA ASP A 866 11.10 13.61 16.24
C ASP A 866 12.03 12.62 15.50
N PHE A 867 13.32 12.94 15.48
CA PHE A 867 14.35 12.13 14.81
C PHE A 867 14.67 10.83 15.55
N ASP A 868 14.47 10.78 16.87
CA ASP A 868 14.68 9.55 17.64
C ASP A 868 13.57 8.55 17.31
N ASN A 869 12.32 9.02 17.20
CA ASN A 869 11.22 8.23 16.68
C ASN A 869 11.50 7.73 15.25
N LEU A 870 11.93 8.60 14.34
CA LEU A 870 12.26 8.22 12.97
C LEU A 870 13.31 7.11 12.92
N ARG A 871 14.40 7.26 13.68
CA ARG A 871 15.47 6.26 13.78
C ARG A 871 14.97 4.92 14.32
N ALA A 872 14.18 4.94 15.39
CA ALA A 872 13.62 3.72 15.96
C ALA A 872 12.74 2.96 14.95
N ARG A 873 11.95 3.70 14.15
CA ARG A 873 11.10 3.12 13.11
C ARG A 873 11.89 2.56 11.92
N LEU A 874 12.97 3.23 11.51
CA LEU A 874 13.87 2.75 10.46
C LEU A 874 14.58 1.45 10.86
N SER A 875 14.89 1.27 12.15
CA SER A 875 15.58 0.09 12.67
C SER A 875 14.67 -1.10 13.00
N GLN A 876 13.35 -0.98 12.83
CA GLN A 876 12.37 -1.94 13.36
C GLN A 876 12.55 -3.38 12.81
N ASN A 877 13.06 -3.53 11.59
CA ASN A 877 13.29 -4.84 10.95
C ASN A 877 14.78 -5.24 10.92
N GLY A 878 15.66 -4.53 11.64
CA GLY A 878 17.11 -4.56 11.43
C GLY A 878 17.76 -5.95 11.47
N VAL A 879 17.35 -6.81 12.40
CA VAL A 879 17.89 -8.18 12.51
C VAL A 879 17.58 -9.04 11.27
N GLN A 880 16.37 -8.92 10.72
CA GLN A 880 15.97 -9.64 9.51
C GLN A 880 16.67 -9.05 8.29
N GLU A 881 16.73 -7.72 8.18
CA GLU A 881 17.39 -7.03 7.07
C GLU A 881 18.88 -7.36 6.98
N LYS A 882 19.59 -7.43 8.11
CA LYS A 882 21.00 -7.81 8.16
C LYS A 882 21.24 -9.25 7.71
N LEU A 883 20.39 -10.19 8.14
CA LEU A 883 20.44 -11.58 7.67
C LEU A 883 20.10 -11.68 6.17
N THR A 884 19.05 -10.98 5.73
CA THR A 884 18.62 -10.92 4.34
C THR A 884 19.69 -10.32 3.42
N ARG A 885 20.45 -9.32 3.89
CA ARG A 885 21.60 -8.78 3.13
C ARG A 885 22.66 -9.85 2.84
N LEU A 886 23.00 -10.68 3.83
CA LEU A 886 23.91 -11.82 3.64
C LEU A 886 23.31 -12.89 2.70
N TRP A 887 22.00 -13.12 2.82
CA TRP A 887 21.27 -14.06 1.95
C TRP A 887 21.23 -13.62 0.49
N ILE A 888 21.03 -12.32 0.24
CA ILE A 888 21.07 -11.74 -1.11
C ILE A 888 22.48 -11.81 -1.68
N ASP A 889 23.51 -11.50 -0.89
CA ASP A 889 24.90 -11.66 -1.31
C ASP A 889 25.20 -13.10 -1.76
N ARG A 890 24.77 -14.10 -0.96
CA ARG A 890 24.82 -15.53 -1.33
C ARG A 890 24.08 -15.81 -2.65
N SER A 891 22.84 -15.34 -2.77
CA SER A 891 21.98 -15.56 -3.94
C SER A 891 22.58 -14.96 -5.23
N LEU A 892 23.16 -13.75 -5.15
CA LEU A 892 23.81 -13.09 -6.28
C LEU A 892 25.09 -13.82 -6.69
N ARG A 893 25.88 -14.34 -5.74
CA ARG A 893 27.06 -15.16 -6.04
C ARG A 893 26.67 -16.47 -6.74
N HIS A 894 25.59 -17.13 -6.30
CA HIS A 894 25.07 -18.34 -6.94
C HIS A 894 24.66 -18.11 -8.40
N LEU A 895 24.11 -16.94 -8.71
CA LEU A 895 23.78 -16.54 -10.08
C LEU A 895 24.97 -16.02 -10.89
N GLY A 896 26.17 -15.94 -10.31
CA GLY A 896 27.35 -15.35 -10.96
C GLY A 896 27.26 -13.83 -11.17
N LEU A 897 26.35 -13.15 -10.47
CA LEU A 897 26.08 -11.71 -10.59
C LEU A 897 26.92 -10.85 -9.63
N ARG A 898 27.61 -11.50 -8.68
CA ARG A 898 28.58 -10.87 -7.78
C ARG A 898 29.79 -11.80 -7.68
N GLN A 899 30.99 -11.24 -7.83
CA GLN A 899 32.22 -12.02 -7.73
C GLN A 899 32.38 -12.62 -6.32
N ALA A 900 33.02 -13.78 -6.22
CA ALA A 900 33.47 -14.29 -4.93
C ALA A 900 34.45 -13.26 -4.34
N ALA A 901 34.28 -12.94 -3.05
CA ALA A 901 35.30 -12.15 -2.37
C ALA A 901 36.60 -12.95 -2.38
N GLU A 902 37.67 -12.37 -2.95
CA GLU A 902 39.04 -12.90 -2.83
C GLU A 902 39.51 -12.96 -1.38
#